data_AF-A0A839VWE0-F1
#
_entry.id   AF-A0A839VWE0-F1
#
_cell.length_a   1.000
_cell.length_b   1.000
_cell.length_c   1.000
_cell.angle_alpha   90.00
_cell.angle_beta   90.00
_cell.angle_gamma   90.00
#
_symmetry.space_group_name_H-M   'P 1'
#
loop_
_entity.id
_entity.type
_entity.pdbx_description
1 polymer ?
#
loop_
_entity_poly.entity_id
_entity_poly.type
_entity_poly.pdbx_seq_one_letter_code
_entity_poly.pdbx_strand_id
1 'polypeptide(L)'
;MTSAKSASTAGAVVALLTAVATPLVGSPAVPTAGLVLSAALAAAAAALAHRQGAGLRRLGERAAALAGDAAGAGNDPQRDLAAALDRIAAAAEARAAHEAQRDAERTATEERAARLEALTRDFEGKVGRLVQTVSSAAGEMTDTATAMSGTAERSNRLSAAMSQSSAQASMNVQTVATATEELSASIQEIGRQVASSAAIAGKAVADTRRTDAVVQSLADSAARIGQVIGLIQGIAGQTNLLALNATIEAARAGEAGKGFAVVASEVKTLANQTAKATEDIATQVGAIQSATGEAVEAIRAIAGTIAEINEIASAIAAAVEQQGAATREIARNVQEAARGTESVASNIVGVSDAASDTGMAAGQVLGAASQVAGHADELSREVNNFLAEVSLQSALRRRASVAGRLMAAGTARRVQGLAPGAPATAAVNKSGIAVTDEAVKVGILHSATGTMALSEGGSIQAEMLAIQQINEAGGVLGRRIEIVQEDGASDWPTFAARADKLLGQDKVAAIFGCWTSASRKEVLPVLEKRDGLLYYPTFYEGLEQSRHVIYTGQEATQQILAGLDWVMREKGAKSFFLVGSDYIWPRASNAIARRHIEAKGCRVVGEDYAELGDTRFESIVARIKAAKPDVVYAIVVGGSNVAFYKQLKAAGIELDRQILMTNSVTEDEMMGIGGDYIAGAFTCAKYFQSLELPANRAFVAVFKAMWGADSVIGDVTHNAYLGPWLWKLAVEKAGSFDVARVIAASPGIEFAGAPAGPLRIHENHHLWTRTRIGRARRDGQFDVVFETRDLIEPNPFPDGFRELAA
;
A
#
# COMPACT_ATOMS: atom_id res chain seq x y z
N MET A 1 40.97 69.17 73.65
CA MET A 1 39.58 68.81 74.02
C MET A 1 39.30 67.45 73.39
N THR A 2 39.59 66.36 74.11
CA THR A 2 38.66 65.69 75.06
C THR A 2 37.44 65.16 74.31
N SER A 3 37.42 63.85 74.07
CA SER A 3 36.78 62.87 74.96
C SER A 3 35.26 62.90 74.83
N ALA A 4 34.73 61.93 74.09
CA ALA A 4 33.50 61.20 74.41
C ALA A 4 33.08 60.39 73.18
N LYS A 5 33.47 59.10 73.13
CA LYS A 5 32.74 57.98 72.48
C LYS A 5 33.57 56.70 72.54
N SER A 6 33.83 56.23 73.77
CA SER A 6 34.27 54.87 74.05
C SER A 6 33.21 54.18 74.90
N ALA A 7 32.09 53.84 74.27
CA ALA A 7 31.09 52.91 74.76
C ALA A 7 30.18 52.59 73.58
N SER A 8 29.79 51.33 73.40
CA SER A 8 28.88 50.82 72.35
C SER A 8 29.50 50.44 70.99
N THR A 9 30.33 49.39 70.99
CA THR A 9 30.34 48.42 69.87
C THR A 9 30.67 46.99 70.29
N ALA A 10 30.50 46.66 71.58
CA ALA A 10 30.35 45.29 72.08
C ALA A 10 28.88 44.78 71.93
N GLY A 11 28.01 45.56 71.29
CA GLY A 11 26.56 45.28 71.14
C GLY A 11 26.09 45.01 69.70
N ALA A 12 26.98 44.95 68.70
CA ALA A 12 26.58 44.87 67.28
C ALA A 12 26.80 43.49 66.62
N VAL A 13 27.38 42.52 67.33
CA VAL A 13 27.61 41.15 66.81
C VAL A 13 26.62 40.12 67.42
N VAL A 14 25.78 40.56 68.38
CA VAL A 14 24.75 39.73 69.02
C VAL A 14 23.34 39.98 68.46
N ALA A 15 23.18 40.94 67.54
CA ALA A 15 21.87 41.37 67.02
C ALA A 15 21.65 41.15 65.50
N LEU A 16 22.49 40.37 64.83
CA LEU A 16 22.37 40.11 63.38
C LEU A 16 22.37 38.62 63.01
N LEU A 17 21.77 37.78 63.87
CA LEU A 17 21.45 36.37 63.59
C LEU A 17 20.01 36.02 64.06
N THR A 18 19.11 36.99 64.02
CA THR A 18 17.68 36.82 64.31
C THR A 18 16.84 37.59 63.30
N ALA A 19 16.58 36.98 62.13
CA ALA A 19 15.32 37.13 61.39
C ALA A 19 15.34 36.31 60.09
N VAL A 20 14.21 35.65 59.81
CA VAL A 20 13.81 34.97 58.58
C VAL A 20 14.24 33.49 58.45
N ALA A 21 13.51 32.63 59.15
CA ALA A 21 13.04 31.35 58.61
C ALA A 21 11.79 30.89 59.39
N THR A 22 10.61 31.26 58.89
CA THR A 22 9.39 30.46 59.07
C THR A 22 9.16 29.72 57.77
N PRO A 23 9.01 28.38 57.81
CA PRO A 23 7.68 27.85 57.54
C PRO A 23 7.25 26.70 58.46
N LEU A 24 5.93 26.68 58.66
CA LEU A 24 5.01 25.56 58.89
C LEU A 24 5.38 24.41 59.85
N VAL A 25 4.48 24.31 60.84
CA VAL A 25 4.15 23.20 61.73
C VAL A 25 3.89 21.89 60.95
N GLY A 26 4.47 20.78 61.42
CA GLY A 26 4.14 19.43 60.94
C GLY A 26 4.99 18.27 61.50
N SER A 27 4.75 17.89 62.75
CA SER A 27 5.02 16.58 63.40
C SER A 27 6.46 16.14 63.78
N PRO A 28 6.61 15.30 64.84
CA PRO A 28 7.84 15.14 65.61
C PRO A 28 8.56 13.81 65.36
N ALA A 29 9.90 13.81 65.25
CA ALA A 29 10.78 12.74 65.77
C ALA A 29 12.28 13.04 65.55
N VAL A 30 13.07 12.76 66.60
CA VAL A 30 14.54 12.52 66.67
C VAL A 30 15.49 13.73 66.75
N PRO A 31 16.01 14.07 67.96
CA PRO A 31 17.15 14.96 68.16
C PRO A 31 18.39 14.21 68.70
N THR A 32 19.38 13.86 67.88
CA THR A 32 20.70 13.37 68.39
C THR A 32 21.88 13.66 67.45
N ALA A 33 22.12 14.92 67.08
CA ALA A 33 23.38 15.30 66.41
C ALA A 33 23.96 16.68 66.84
N GLY A 34 23.20 17.51 67.57
CA GLY A 34 23.63 18.86 67.96
C GLY A 34 24.46 18.96 69.24
N LEU A 35 24.53 17.92 70.07
CA LEU A 35 25.21 17.96 71.38
C LEU A 35 26.69 17.54 71.36
N VAL A 36 27.18 16.97 70.25
CA VAL A 36 28.59 16.55 70.12
C VAL A 36 29.48 17.70 69.60
N LEU A 37 28.91 18.65 68.87
CA LEU A 37 29.66 19.74 68.23
C LEU A 37 30.01 20.89 69.20
N SER A 38 29.19 21.11 70.24
CA SER A 38 29.43 22.11 71.29
C SER A 38 30.46 21.66 72.33
N ALA A 39 30.60 20.35 72.59
CA ALA A 39 31.63 19.81 73.47
C ALA A 39 33.03 19.82 72.83
N ALA A 40 33.13 19.64 71.51
CA ALA A 40 34.40 19.67 70.78
C ALA A 40 35.01 21.09 70.66
N LEU A 41 34.17 22.13 70.58
CA LEU A 41 34.61 23.53 70.52
C LEU A 41 35.08 24.07 71.88
N ALA A 42 34.51 23.59 73.00
CA ALA A 42 34.96 23.94 74.34
C ALA A 42 36.33 23.31 74.71
N ALA A 43 36.60 22.09 74.24
CA ALA A 43 37.88 21.40 74.46
C ALA A 43 39.03 22.04 73.65
N ALA A 44 38.75 22.56 72.45
CA ALA A 44 39.75 23.25 71.62
C ALA A 44 40.16 24.62 72.19
N ALA A 45 39.23 25.34 72.84
CA ALA A 45 39.52 26.62 73.50
C ALA A 45 40.37 26.46 74.78
N ALA A 46 40.15 25.38 75.56
CA ALA A 46 40.95 25.08 76.75
C ALA A 46 42.40 24.63 76.41
N ALA A 47 42.58 23.90 75.30
CA ALA A 47 43.91 23.48 74.82
C ALA A 47 44.75 24.65 74.27
N LEU A 48 44.11 25.68 73.71
CA LEU A 48 44.78 26.88 73.22
C LEU A 48 45.21 27.82 74.36
N ALA A 49 44.41 27.92 75.42
CA ALA A 49 44.73 28.68 76.63
C ALA A 49 45.89 28.07 77.46
N HIS A 50 46.02 26.73 77.48
CA HIS A 50 47.09 26.08 78.25
C HIS A 50 48.46 26.13 77.55
N ARG A 51 48.49 26.24 76.21
CA ARG A 51 49.71 26.26 75.39
C ARG A 51 50.39 27.64 75.32
N GLN A 52 49.71 28.71 75.71
CA GLN A 52 50.29 30.07 75.82
C GLN A 52 50.89 30.41 77.20
N GLY A 53 50.67 29.58 78.24
CA GLY A 53 51.20 29.81 79.60
C GLY A 53 52.62 29.30 79.88
N ALA A 54 53.21 28.49 79.00
CA ALA A 54 54.50 27.82 79.25
C ALA A 54 55.75 28.63 78.81
N GLY A 55 55.58 29.72 78.06
CA GLY A 55 56.68 30.57 77.57
C GLY A 55 57.16 31.65 78.54
N LEU A 56 56.28 32.13 79.44
CA LEU A 56 56.57 33.27 80.33
C LEU A 56 57.26 32.88 81.66
N ARG A 57 57.26 31.59 82.05
CA ARG A 57 58.00 31.11 83.22
C ARG A 57 59.49 30.84 82.96
N ARG A 58 59.91 30.66 81.70
CA ARG A 58 61.33 30.48 81.31
C ARG A 58 62.07 31.78 80.96
N LEU A 59 61.38 32.92 80.91
CA LEU A 59 61.96 34.24 80.73
C LEU A 59 62.25 34.95 82.07
N GLY A 60 61.52 34.60 83.15
CA GLY A 60 61.80 35.11 84.50
C GLY A 60 63.07 34.53 85.15
N GLU A 61 63.44 33.28 84.83
CA GLU A 61 64.64 32.62 85.40
C GLU A 61 65.95 32.98 84.66
N ARG A 62 65.88 33.58 83.47
CA ARG A 62 67.08 34.05 82.71
C ARG A 62 67.36 35.55 82.84
N ALA A 63 66.42 36.33 83.39
CA ALA A 63 66.62 37.75 83.69
C ALA A 63 67.39 38.01 85.00
N ALA A 64 67.55 37.00 85.87
CA ALA A 64 68.32 37.09 87.11
C ALA A 64 69.82 36.71 86.96
N ALA A 65 70.26 36.31 85.75
CA ALA A 65 71.63 35.83 85.50
C ALA A 65 72.51 36.79 84.66
N LEU A 66 72.03 38.02 84.40
CA LEU A 66 72.74 39.05 83.62
C LEU A 66 72.99 40.36 84.39
N ALA A 67 72.77 40.38 85.71
CA ALA A 67 73.15 41.47 86.59
C ALA A 67 74.38 41.06 87.42
N GLY A 68 75.55 41.08 86.79
CA GLY A 68 76.84 40.82 87.43
C GLY A 68 77.96 41.38 86.58
N ASP A 69 78.59 42.44 87.08
CA ASP A 69 79.76 43.16 86.57
C ASP A 69 79.53 44.24 85.50
N ALA A 70 79.17 45.43 86.00
CA ALA A 70 79.53 46.70 85.38
C ALA A 70 80.23 47.58 86.44
N ALA A 71 81.55 47.69 86.35
CA ALA A 71 82.30 48.78 86.96
C ALA A 71 82.93 49.61 85.83
N GLY A 72 82.40 50.81 85.58
CA GLY A 72 83.04 51.78 84.69
C GLY A 72 82.12 52.79 83.98
N ALA A 73 81.67 53.81 84.73
CA ALA A 73 81.33 55.17 84.28
C ALA A 73 80.10 55.43 83.35
N GLY A 74 78.98 55.79 83.98
CA GLY A 74 78.19 57.01 83.65
C GLY A 74 77.17 56.99 82.50
N ASN A 75 75.93 56.53 82.76
CA ASN A 75 74.65 57.15 82.38
C ASN A 75 73.42 56.25 82.71
N ASP A 76 72.25 56.87 82.86
CA ASP A 76 70.99 56.35 83.44
C ASP A 76 70.43 55.02 82.84
N PRO A 77 70.47 53.90 83.58
CA PRO A 77 70.03 52.57 83.13
C PRO A 77 68.51 52.44 82.85
N GLN A 78 67.69 53.32 83.42
CA GLN A 78 66.22 53.23 83.29
C GLN A 78 65.72 53.82 81.97
N ARG A 79 66.43 54.84 81.45
CA ARG A 79 66.11 55.50 80.18
C ARG A 79 66.50 54.65 78.96
N ASP A 80 67.61 53.92 79.04
CA ASP A 80 68.06 53.01 77.97
C ASP A 80 67.20 51.74 77.86
N LEU A 81 66.64 51.25 78.97
CA LEU A 81 65.71 50.11 78.95
C LEU A 81 64.35 50.49 78.33
N ALA A 82 63.82 51.67 78.64
CA ALA A 82 62.59 52.18 78.03
C ALA A 82 62.73 52.41 76.51
N ALA A 83 63.85 53.02 76.08
CA ALA A 83 64.14 53.22 74.66
C ALA A 83 64.43 51.92 73.89
N ALA A 84 64.84 50.85 74.57
CA ALA A 84 65.00 49.52 73.98
C ALA A 84 63.65 48.80 73.83
N LEU A 85 62.75 48.90 74.82
CA LEU A 85 61.42 48.31 74.75
C LEU A 85 60.51 48.97 73.71
N ASP A 86 60.55 50.30 73.56
CA ASP A 86 59.80 51.01 72.50
C ASP A 86 60.29 50.64 71.10
N ARG A 87 61.60 50.43 70.92
CA ARG A 87 62.17 49.96 69.64
C ARG A 87 61.75 48.53 69.31
N ILE A 88 61.58 47.67 70.31
CA ILE A 88 61.11 46.29 70.13
C ILE A 88 59.60 46.26 69.86
N ALA A 89 58.80 47.09 70.54
CA ALA A 89 57.37 47.22 70.29
C ALA A 89 57.08 47.77 68.88
N ALA A 90 57.77 48.85 68.48
CA ALA A 90 57.67 49.40 67.12
C ALA A 90 58.16 48.41 66.05
N ALA A 91 59.21 47.62 66.33
CA ALA A 91 59.66 46.56 65.43
C ALA A 91 58.69 45.37 65.36
N ALA A 92 57.94 45.08 66.42
CA ALA A 92 56.92 44.03 66.43
C ALA A 92 55.66 44.46 65.65
N GLU A 93 55.21 45.70 65.81
CA GLU A 93 54.09 46.27 65.05
C GLU A 93 54.42 46.40 63.56
N ALA A 94 55.63 46.84 63.20
CA ALA A 94 56.09 46.89 61.82
C ALA A 94 56.19 45.50 61.17
N ARG A 95 56.59 44.45 61.92
CA ARG A 95 56.60 43.07 61.44
C ARG A 95 55.19 42.52 61.23
N ALA A 96 54.27 42.77 62.16
CA ALA A 96 52.87 42.35 62.04
C ALA A 96 52.16 43.03 60.86
N ALA A 97 52.44 44.32 60.62
CA ALA A 97 51.91 45.05 59.45
C ALA A 97 52.48 44.51 58.13
N HIS A 98 53.78 44.20 58.08
CA HIS A 98 54.41 43.58 56.91
C HIS A 98 53.91 42.15 56.65
N GLU A 99 53.64 41.35 57.68
CA GLU A 99 53.03 40.01 57.53
C GLU A 99 51.59 40.11 57.02
N ALA A 100 50.78 41.01 57.59
CA ALA A 100 49.40 41.22 57.13
C ALA A 100 49.32 41.70 55.67
N GLN A 101 50.25 42.57 55.24
CA GLN A 101 50.32 43.03 53.85
C GLN A 101 50.75 41.90 52.90
N ARG A 102 51.71 41.06 53.30
CA ARG A 102 52.14 39.90 52.50
C ARG A 102 51.06 38.84 52.37
N ASP A 103 50.27 38.62 53.42
CA ASP A 103 49.15 37.68 53.39
C ASP A 103 48.01 38.21 52.49
N ALA A 104 47.68 39.51 52.57
CA ALA A 104 46.68 40.11 51.69
C ALA A 104 47.08 40.06 50.20
N GLU A 105 48.35 40.35 49.87
CA GLU A 105 48.88 40.22 48.50
C GLU A 105 48.87 38.76 48.00
N ARG A 106 49.13 37.79 48.90
CA ARG A 106 49.07 36.37 48.58
C ARG A 106 47.63 35.92 48.30
N THR A 107 46.67 36.30 49.14
CA THR A 107 45.24 35.99 48.94
C THR A 107 44.71 36.61 47.65
N ALA A 108 45.02 37.89 47.36
CA ALA A 108 44.59 38.54 46.12
C ALA A 108 45.18 37.85 44.87
N THR A 109 46.42 37.35 44.96
CA THR A 109 47.06 36.59 43.87
C THR A 109 46.41 35.20 43.70
N GLU A 110 46.08 34.53 44.80
CA GLU A 110 45.39 33.23 44.80
C GLU A 110 43.96 33.36 44.23
N GLU A 111 43.21 34.40 44.60
CA GLU A 111 41.87 34.69 44.07
C GLU A 111 41.90 35.02 42.57
N ARG A 112 42.87 35.82 42.13
CA ARG A 112 43.05 36.14 40.71
C ARG A 112 43.41 34.91 39.88
N ALA A 113 44.26 34.03 40.41
CA ALA A 113 44.60 32.75 39.77
C ALA A 113 43.38 31.82 39.68
N ALA A 114 42.60 31.70 40.77
CA ALA A 114 41.37 30.90 40.79
C ALA A 114 40.31 31.42 39.80
N ARG A 115 40.16 32.74 39.67
CA ARG A 115 39.25 33.36 38.70
C ARG A 115 39.69 33.11 37.26
N LEU A 116 40.99 33.19 36.97
CA LEU A 116 41.54 32.90 35.66
C LEU A 116 41.34 31.42 35.29
N GLU A 117 41.65 30.49 36.19
CA GLU A 117 41.37 29.06 35.97
C GLU A 117 39.88 28.77 35.72
N ALA A 118 38.98 29.42 36.46
CA ALA A 118 37.54 29.27 36.25
C ALA A 118 37.09 29.77 34.87
N LEU A 119 37.61 30.91 34.42
CA LEU A 119 37.35 31.45 33.07
C LEU A 119 37.93 30.55 31.98
N THR A 120 39.14 30.02 32.17
CA THR A 120 39.78 29.10 31.22
C THR A 120 39.01 27.78 31.10
N ARG A 121 38.54 27.20 32.22
CA ARG A 121 37.69 25.99 32.20
C ARG A 121 36.33 26.22 31.55
N ASP A 122 35.69 27.38 31.79
CA ASP A 122 34.42 27.73 31.15
C ASP A 122 34.60 27.97 29.63
N PHE A 123 35.70 28.61 29.24
CA PHE A 123 36.08 28.80 27.84
C PHE A 123 36.34 27.46 27.13
N GLU A 124 37.15 26.57 27.73
CA GLU A 124 37.41 25.21 27.24
C GLU A 124 36.10 24.44 27.03
N GLY A 125 35.22 24.44 28.03
CA GLY A 125 33.94 23.75 27.93
C GLY A 125 33.03 24.31 26.84
N LYS A 126 33.00 25.64 26.64
CA LYS A 126 32.19 26.28 25.60
C LYS A 126 32.74 26.00 24.20
N VAL A 127 34.04 26.16 24.00
CA VAL A 127 34.68 25.93 22.69
C VAL A 127 34.68 24.44 22.34
N GLY A 128 34.95 23.55 23.29
CA GLY A 128 34.86 22.10 23.09
C GLY A 128 33.47 21.65 22.65
N ARG A 129 32.39 22.21 23.24
CA ARG A 129 31.02 21.93 22.78
C ARG A 129 30.74 22.45 21.37
N LEU A 130 31.21 23.64 21.03
CA LEU A 130 31.04 24.21 19.68
C LEU A 130 31.76 23.38 18.62
N VAL A 131 33.02 23.02 18.88
CA VAL A 131 33.83 22.17 18.00
C VAL A 131 33.18 20.79 17.82
N GLN A 132 32.71 20.17 18.92
CA GLN A 132 31.98 18.91 18.84
C GLN A 132 30.70 19.01 18.00
N THR A 133 29.95 20.12 18.16
CA THR A 133 28.72 20.35 17.39
C THR A 133 29.01 20.50 15.89
N VAL A 134 30.06 21.25 15.53
CA VAL A 134 30.48 21.43 14.13
C VAL A 134 31.00 20.12 13.53
N SER A 135 31.79 19.35 14.28
CA SER A 135 32.29 18.03 13.85
C SER A 135 31.13 17.05 13.62
N SER A 136 30.16 16.98 14.53
CA SER A 136 28.96 16.17 14.36
C SER A 136 28.12 16.60 13.15
N ALA A 137 27.90 17.89 12.95
CA ALA A 137 27.17 18.40 11.78
C ALA A 137 27.89 18.09 10.45
N ALA A 138 29.22 18.17 10.43
CA ALA A 138 30.03 17.80 9.27
C ALA A 138 29.98 16.28 8.98
N GLY A 139 29.93 15.45 10.03
CA GLY A 139 29.68 14.00 9.90
C GLY A 139 28.31 13.71 9.28
N GLU A 140 27.26 14.34 9.80
CA GLU A 140 25.90 14.19 9.25
C GLU A 140 25.78 14.65 7.79
N MET A 141 26.47 15.73 7.42
CA MET A 141 26.55 16.18 6.01
C MET A 141 27.29 15.17 5.12
N THR A 142 28.35 14.54 5.63
CA THR A 142 29.11 13.51 4.92
C THR A 142 28.25 12.27 4.67
N ASP A 143 27.51 11.82 5.68
CA ASP A 143 26.59 10.69 5.55
C ASP A 143 25.46 10.99 4.56
N THR A 144 24.88 12.19 4.65
CA THR A 144 23.83 12.65 3.74
C THR A 144 24.33 12.72 2.29
N ALA A 145 25.50 13.30 2.06
CA ALA A 145 26.10 13.37 0.72
C ALA A 145 26.42 11.98 0.15
N THR A 146 26.90 11.05 0.98
CA THR A 146 27.17 9.66 0.56
C THR A 146 25.87 8.94 0.17
N ALA A 147 24.80 9.13 0.94
CA ALA A 147 23.48 8.59 0.62
C ALA A 147 22.90 9.19 -0.67
N MET A 148 23.08 10.50 -0.89
CA MET A 148 22.69 11.19 -2.13
C MET A 148 23.44 10.62 -3.35
N SER A 149 24.76 10.44 -3.25
CA SER A 149 25.57 9.84 -4.32
C SER A 149 25.11 8.42 -4.66
N GLY A 150 24.83 7.59 -3.63
CA GLY A 150 24.29 6.24 -3.84
C GLY A 150 22.91 6.24 -4.51
N THR A 151 22.06 7.22 -4.20
CA THR A 151 20.74 7.39 -4.81
C THR A 151 20.84 7.84 -6.28
N ALA A 152 21.75 8.75 -6.58
CA ALA A 152 22.07 9.19 -7.93
C ALA A 152 22.58 8.04 -8.81
N GLU A 153 23.52 7.23 -8.31
CA GLU A 153 24.01 6.05 -9.03
C GLU A 153 22.91 5.04 -9.31
N ARG A 154 22.02 4.80 -8.33
CA ARG A 154 20.89 3.89 -8.50
C ARG A 154 19.91 4.41 -9.57
N SER A 155 19.64 5.72 -9.58
CA SER A 155 18.78 6.37 -10.57
C SER A 155 19.37 6.29 -11.98
N ASN A 156 20.70 6.42 -12.12
CA ASN A 156 21.39 6.23 -13.40
C ASN A 156 21.30 4.78 -13.91
N ARG A 157 21.51 3.78 -13.03
CA ARG A 157 21.35 2.37 -13.41
C ARG A 157 19.91 2.04 -13.82
N LEU A 158 18.92 2.57 -13.10
CA LEU A 158 17.52 2.40 -13.44
C LEU A 158 17.18 3.06 -14.78
N SER A 159 17.66 4.28 -15.02
CA SER A 159 17.47 5.00 -16.29
C SER A 159 18.05 4.22 -17.47
N ALA A 160 19.22 3.60 -17.31
CA ALA A 160 19.81 2.74 -18.34
C ALA A 160 18.93 1.51 -18.66
N ALA A 161 18.41 0.83 -17.64
CA ALA A 161 17.51 -0.31 -17.81
C ALA A 161 16.15 0.10 -18.44
N MET A 162 15.62 1.26 -18.05
CA MET A 162 14.41 1.83 -18.63
C MET A 162 14.63 2.20 -20.10
N SER A 163 15.79 2.75 -20.46
CA SER A 163 16.13 3.08 -21.85
C SER A 163 16.11 1.83 -22.73
N GLN A 164 16.68 0.72 -22.26
CA GLN A 164 16.61 -0.57 -22.96
C GLN A 164 15.16 -1.06 -23.14
N SER A 165 14.35 -0.95 -22.09
CA SER A 165 12.94 -1.37 -22.12
C SER A 165 12.11 -0.49 -23.08
N SER A 166 12.37 0.82 -23.10
CA SER A 166 11.72 1.76 -24.02
C SER A 166 12.12 1.49 -25.48
N ALA A 167 13.38 1.14 -25.74
CA ALA A 167 13.83 0.73 -27.07
C ALA A 167 13.12 -0.55 -27.53
N GLN A 168 12.96 -1.53 -26.63
CA GLN A 168 12.19 -2.75 -26.93
C GLN A 168 10.71 -2.45 -27.20
N ALA A 169 10.09 -1.58 -26.41
CA ALA A 169 8.70 -1.17 -26.62
C ALA A 169 8.53 -0.49 -27.99
N SER A 170 9.45 0.40 -28.38
CA SER A 170 9.44 1.06 -29.69
C SER A 170 9.51 0.04 -30.85
N MET A 171 10.36 -0.98 -30.74
CA MET A 171 10.42 -2.07 -31.73
C MET A 171 9.11 -2.87 -31.82
N ASN A 172 8.47 -3.14 -30.67
CA ASN A 172 7.20 -3.85 -30.64
C ASN A 172 6.09 -3.01 -31.30
N VAL A 173 6.03 -1.70 -31.02
CA VAL A 173 5.08 -0.77 -31.66
C VAL A 173 5.29 -0.74 -33.18
N GLN A 174 6.54 -0.68 -33.65
CA GLN A 174 6.84 -0.74 -35.08
C GLN A 174 6.40 -2.06 -35.73
N THR A 175 6.54 -3.18 -35.01
CA THR A 175 6.07 -4.49 -35.49
C THR A 175 4.55 -4.51 -35.64
N VAL A 176 3.81 -3.97 -34.66
CA VAL A 176 2.34 -3.86 -34.75
C VAL A 176 1.93 -2.90 -35.86
N ALA A 177 2.67 -1.82 -36.09
CA ALA A 177 2.41 -0.88 -37.19
C ALA A 177 2.46 -1.61 -38.55
N THR A 178 3.52 -2.36 -38.81
CA THR A 178 3.65 -3.15 -40.04
C THR A 178 2.52 -4.16 -40.19
N ALA A 179 2.18 -4.90 -39.12
CA ALA A 179 1.07 -5.85 -39.16
C ALA A 179 -0.29 -5.17 -39.43
N THR A 180 -0.47 -3.96 -38.92
CA THR A 180 -1.70 -3.16 -39.14
C THR A 180 -1.80 -2.66 -40.59
N GLU A 181 -0.67 -2.29 -41.20
CA GLU A 181 -0.61 -1.93 -42.62
C GLU A 181 -0.94 -3.13 -43.52
N GLU A 182 -0.38 -4.31 -43.22
CA GLU A 182 -0.70 -5.55 -43.94
C GLU A 182 -2.18 -5.94 -43.80
N LEU A 183 -2.74 -5.83 -42.60
CA LEU A 183 -4.18 -6.04 -42.36
C LEU A 183 -5.04 -5.06 -43.16
N SER A 184 -4.65 -3.77 -43.20
CA SER A 184 -5.37 -2.76 -43.97
C SER A 184 -5.38 -3.09 -45.47
N ALA A 185 -4.25 -3.56 -46.02
CA ALA A 185 -4.18 -4.00 -47.41
C ALA A 185 -5.07 -5.23 -47.66
N SER A 186 -5.06 -6.20 -46.75
CA SER A 186 -5.91 -7.40 -46.83
C SER A 186 -7.40 -7.07 -46.83
N ILE A 187 -7.84 -6.16 -45.95
CA ILE A 187 -9.23 -5.71 -45.86
C ILE A 187 -9.67 -5.02 -47.16
N GLN A 188 -8.82 -4.17 -47.75
CA GLN A 188 -9.12 -3.53 -49.03
C GLN A 188 -9.29 -4.55 -50.17
N GLU A 189 -8.45 -5.57 -50.21
CA GLU A 189 -8.57 -6.65 -51.21
C GLU A 189 -9.83 -7.49 -50.99
N ILE A 190 -10.16 -7.84 -49.75
CA ILE A 190 -11.42 -8.54 -49.42
C ILE A 190 -12.61 -7.69 -49.87
N GLY A 191 -12.61 -6.39 -49.59
CA GLY A 191 -13.67 -5.47 -50.02
C GLY A 191 -13.84 -5.46 -51.54
N ARG A 192 -12.73 -5.43 -52.29
CA ARG A 192 -12.74 -5.51 -53.76
C ARG A 192 -13.33 -6.84 -54.26
N GLN A 193 -12.99 -7.96 -53.63
CA GLN A 193 -13.49 -9.29 -53.99
C GLN A 193 -15.00 -9.41 -53.71
N VAL A 194 -15.47 -8.92 -52.55
CA VAL A 194 -16.89 -8.94 -52.18
C VAL A 194 -17.72 -8.08 -53.14
N ALA A 195 -17.24 -6.90 -53.52
CA ALA A 195 -17.92 -6.06 -54.51
C ALA A 195 -18.02 -6.74 -55.89
N SER A 196 -16.98 -7.47 -56.31
CA SER A 196 -16.99 -8.28 -57.52
C SER A 196 -18.02 -9.41 -57.44
N SER A 197 -18.08 -10.14 -56.31
CA SER A 197 -19.08 -11.20 -56.10
C SER A 197 -20.51 -10.67 -56.12
N ALA A 198 -20.77 -9.50 -55.52
CA ALA A 198 -22.08 -8.86 -55.58
C ALA A 198 -22.47 -8.48 -57.02
N ALA A 199 -21.52 -7.96 -57.82
CA ALA A 199 -21.76 -7.66 -59.23
C ALA A 199 -22.07 -8.91 -60.07
N ILE A 200 -21.37 -10.03 -59.82
CA ILE A 200 -21.62 -11.32 -60.49
C ILE A 200 -22.99 -11.87 -60.10
N ALA A 201 -23.35 -11.83 -58.82
CA ALA A 201 -24.67 -12.27 -58.34
C ALA A 201 -25.79 -11.42 -58.98
N GLY A 202 -25.64 -10.10 -59.02
CA GLY A 202 -26.58 -9.20 -59.68
C GLY A 202 -26.77 -9.50 -61.18
N LYS A 203 -25.67 -9.81 -61.90
CA LYS A 203 -25.74 -10.25 -63.30
C LYS A 203 -26.48 -11.58 -63.43
N ALA A 204 -26.20 -12.55 -62.55
CA ALA A 204 -26.85 -13.85 -62.57
C ALA A 204 -28.36 -13.72 -62.32
N VAL A 205 -28.81 -12.84 -61.41
CA VAL A 205 -30.25 -12.52 -61.23
C VAL A 205 -30.88 -12.02 -62.54
N ALA A 206 -30.20 -11.14 -63.27
CA ALA A 206 -30.70 -10.62 -64.54
C ALA A 206 -30.81 -11.72 -65.61
N ASP A 207 -29.80 -12.60 -65.70
CA ASP A 207 -29.81 -13.73 -66.64
C ASP A 207 -30.90 -14.76 -66.30
N THR A 208 -31.12 -15.06 -65.01
CA THR A 208 -32.20 -15.95 -64.57
C THR A 208 -33.58 -15.37 -64.88
N ARG A 209 -33.81 -14.06 -64.65
CA ARG A 209 -35.07 -13.37 -65.03
C ARG A 209 -35.33 -13.42 -66.54
N ARG A 210 -34.28 -13.25 -67.36
CA ARG A 210 -34.40 -13.36 -68.81
C ARG A 210 -34.76 -14.79 -69.24
N THR A 211 -34.16 -15.78 -68.59
CA THR A 211 -34.42 -17.21 -68.87
C THR A 211 -35.85 -17.59 -68.46
N ASP A 212 -36.31 -17.14 -67.28
CA ASP A 212 -37.69 -17.31 -66.80
C ASP A 212 -38.70 -16.77 -67.83
N ALA A 213 -38.48 -15.56 -68.37
CA ALA A 213 -39.35 -14.97 -69.38
C ALA A 213 -39.40 -15.80 -70.68
N VAL A 214 -38.27 -16.35 -71.13
CA VAL A 214 -38.21 -17.20 -72.33
C VAL A 214 -38.97 -18.51 -72.12
N VAL A 215 -38.77 -19.15 -70.98
CA VAL A 215 -39.43 -20.42 -70.64
C VAL A 215 -40.94 -20.22 -70.41
N GLN A 216 -41.35 -19.10 -69.81
CA GLN A 216 -42.76 -18.74 -69.69
C GLN A 216 -43.41 -18.53 -71.06
N SER A 217 -42.73 -17.86 -72.00
CA SER A 217 -43.23 -17.73 -73.38
C SER A 217 -43.35 -19.07 -74.10
N LEU A 218 -42.47 -20.05 -73.78
CA LEU A 218 -42.57 -21.40 -74.30
C LEU A 218 -43.78 -22.13 -73.71
N ALA A 219 -44.02 -22.00 -72.40
CA ALA A 219 -45.19 -22.55 -71.71
C ALA A 219 -46.50 -22.02 -72.30
N ASP A 220 -46.58 -20.71 -72.53
CA ASP A 220 -47.74 -20.06 -73.15
C ASP A 220 -47.98 -20.55 -74.59
N SER A 221 -46.89 -20.79 -75.33
CA SER A 221 -46.97 -21.30 -76.71
C SER A 221 -47.44 -22.75 -76.74
N ALA A 222 -46.95 -23.59 -75.83
CA ALA A 222 -47.44 -24.96 -75.66
C ALA A 222 -48.91 -24.99 -75.24
N ALA A 223 -49.36 -24.08 -74.38
CA ALA A 223 -50.78 -23.91 -74.03
C ALA A 223 -51.66 -23.57 -75.24
N ARG A 224 -51.22 -22.61 -76.08
CA ARG A 224 -51.92 -22.26 -77.33
C ARG A 224 -51.99 -23.43 -78.31
N ILE A 225 -50.90 -24.19 -78.47
CA ILE A 225 -50.92 -25.41 -79.31
C ILE A 225 -51.95 -26.41 -78.77
N GLY A 226 -52.00 -26.62 -77.46
CA GLY A 226 -53.01 -27.47 -76.82
C GLY A 226 -54.45 -27.03 -77.14
N GLN A 227 -54.73 -25.73 -77.13
CA GLN A 227 -56.05 -25.19 -77.52
C GLN A 227 -56.39 -25.47 -78.99
N VAL A 228 -55.41 -25.29 -79.90
CA VAL A 228 -55.59 -25.58 -81.33
C VAL A 228 -55.84 -27.08 -81.56
N ILE A 229 -55.10 -27.95 -80.87
CA ILE A 229 -55.30 -29.40 -80.96
C ILE A 229 -56.71 -29.79 -80.49
N GLY A 230 -57.19 -29.21 -79.38
CA GLY A 230 -58.57 -29.42 -78.91
C GLY A 230 -59.62 -28.99 -79.94
N LEU A 231 -59.41 -27.86 -80.63
CA LEU A 231 -60.28 -27.42 -81.72
C LEU A 231 -60.28 -28.41 -82.90
N ILE A 232 -59.11 -28.87 -83.34
CA ILE A 232 -58.99 -29.85 -84.44
C ILE A 232 -59.67 -31.16 -84.07
N GLN A 233 -59.50 -31.63 -82.83
CA GLN A 233 -60.15 -32.83 -82.34
C GLN A 233 -61.69 -32.67 -82.33
N GLY A 234 -62.19 -31.49 -81.98
CA GLY A 234 -63.61 -31.12 -82.11
C GLY A 234 -64.12 -31.13 -83.56
N ILE A 235 -63.34 -30.56 -84.49
CA ILE A 235 -63.66 -30.57 -85.94
C ILE A 235 -63.65 -31.99 -86.50
N ALA A 236 -62.68 -32.83 -86.11
CA ALA A 236 -62.62 -34.23 -86.51
C ALA A 236 -63.83 -35.00 -86.00
N GLY A 237 -64.26 -34.74 -84.76
CA GLY A 237 -65.50 -35.29 -84.19
C GLY A 237 -66.76 -34.87 -84.96
N GLN A 238 -66.91 -33.58 -85.29
CA GLN A 238 -68.00 -33.09 -86.13
C GLN A 238 -67.97 -33.67 -87.55
N THR A 239 -66.79 -33.77 -88.16
CA THR A 239 -66.61 -34.33 -89.50
C THR A 239 -66.98 -35.80 -89.53
N ASN A 240 -66.61 -36.56 -88.49
CA ASN A 240 -67.01 -37.96 -88.32
C ASN A 240 -68.54 -38.09 -88.19
N LEU A 241 -69.21 -37.19 -87.43
CA LEU A 241 -70.67 -37.15 -87.32
C LEU A 241 -71.36 -36.79 -88.65
N LEU A 242 -70.83 -35.81 -89.38
CA LEU A 242 -71.34 -35.44 -90.72
C LEU A 242 -71.18 -36.59 -91.71
N ALA A 243 -70.03 -37.25 -91.71
CA ALA A 243 -69.76 -38.42 -92.55
C ALA A 243 -70.68 -39.59 -92.18
N LEU A 244 -70.97 -39.78 -90.89
CA LEU A 244 -71.95 -40.78 -90.43
C LEU A 244 -73.36 -40.47 -90.94
N ASN A 245 -73.81 -39.22 -90.81
CA ASN A 245 -75.11 -38.78 -91.33
C ASN A 245 -75.19 -38.96 -92.86
N ALA A 246 -74.12 -38.62 -93.58
CA ALA A 246 -74.02 -38.83 -95.02
C ALA A 246 -74.05 -40.32 -95.40
N THR A 247 -73.43 -41.19 -94.58
CA THR A 247 -73.46 -42.66 -94.77
C THR A 247 -74.89 -43.19 -94.61
N ILE A 248 -75.64 -42.67 -93.63
CA ILE A 248 -77.04 -43.03 -93.40
C ILE A 248 -77.90 -42.62 -94.60
N GLU A 249 -77.76 -41.38 -95.09
CA GLU A 249 -78.57 -40.90 -96.22
C GLU A 249 -78.18 -41.58 -97.54
N ALA A 250 -76.90 -41.91 -97.73
CA ALA A 250 -76.43 -42.71 -98.86
C ALA A 250 -77.01 -44.13 -98.84
N ALA A 251 -77.14 -44.75 -97.67
CA ALA A 251 -77.83 -46.03 -97.52
C ALA A 251 -79.34 -45.91 -97.84
N ARG A 252 -79.95 -44.77 -97.52
CA ARG A 252 -81.36 -44.47 -97.77
C ARG A 252 -81.67 -44.28 -99.26
N ALA A 253 -80.72 -43.76 -100.03
CA ALA A 253 -80.83 -43.58 -101.49
C ALA A 253 -80.67 -44.87 -102.32
N GLY A 254 -80.40 -46.02 -101.68
CA GLY A 254 -80.32 -47.33 -102.35
C GLY A 254 -79.20 -47.42 -103.39
N GLU A 255 -79.47 -48.01 -104.56
CA GLU A 255 -78.47 -48.19 -105.64
C GLU A 255 -77.89 -46.85 -106.15
N ALA A 256 -78.67 -45.76 -106.14
CA ALA A 256 -78.21 -44.43 -106.57
C ALA A 256 -77.22 -43.78 -105.59
N GLY A 257 -77.17 -44.25 -104.33
CA GLY A 257 -76.32 -43.71 -103.26
C GLY A 257 -74.96 -44.39 -103.09
N LYS A 258 -74.67 -45.48 -103.81
CA LYS A 258 -73.42 -46.28 -103.61
C LYS A 258 -72.14 -45.46 -103.73
N GLY A 259 -72.04 -44.56 -104.71
CA GLY A 259 -70.88 -43.67 -104.86
C GLY A 259 -70.71 -42.70 -103.70
N PHE A 260 -71.83 -42.17 -103.18
CA PHE A 260 -71.84 -41.31 -101.99
C PHE A 260 -71.46 -42.07 -100.72
N ALA A 261 -71.88 -43.32 -100.58
CA ALA A 261 -71.55 -44.16 -99.42
C ALA A 261 -70.03 -44.42 -99.30
N VAL A 262 -69.34 -44.64 -100.42
CA VAL A 262 -67.87 -44.81 -100.44
C VAL A 262 -67.18 -43.55 -99.98
N VAL A 263 -67.57 -42.38 -100.50
CA VAL A 263 -66.99 -41.08 -100.10
C VAL A 263 -67.26 -40.81 -98.61
N ALA A 264 -68.48 -41.07 -98.13
CA ALA A 264 -68.81 -40.88 -96.72
C ALA A 264 -68.00 -41.80 -95.78
N SER A 265 -67.77 -43.06 -96.17
CA SER A 265 -66.90 -43.99 -95.43
C SER A 265 -65.43 -43.54 -95.43
N GLU A 266 -64.94 -43.00 -96.55
CA GLU A 266 -63.57 -42.49 -96.64
C GLU A 266 -63.36 -41.26 -95.75
N VAL A 267 -64.31 -40.31 -95.78
CA VAL A 267 -64.30 -39.13 -94.90
C VAL A 267 -64.37 -39.53 -93.43
N LYS A 268 -65.17 -40.56 -93.10
CA LYS A 268 -65.27 -41.10 -91.73
C LYS A 268 -63.93 -41.68 -91.26
N THR A 269 -63.26 -42.46 -92.11
CA THR A 269 -61.93 -43.03 -91.81
C THR A 269 -60.89 -41.94 -91.61
N LEU A 270 -60.85 -40.94 -92.50
CA LEU A 270 -59.94 -39.80 -92.40
C LEU A 270 -60.19 -38.98 -91.12
N ALA A 271 -61.45 -38.77 -90.74
CA ALA A 271 -61.81 -38.08 -89.50
C ALA A 271 -61.32 -38.85 -88.26
N ASN A 272 -61.47 -40.18 -88.21
CA ASN A 272 -60.95 -41.00 -87.12
C ASN A 272 -59.41 -40.99 -87.07
N GLN A 273 -58.74 -41.06 -88.21
CA GLN A 273 -57.27 -40.94 -88.28
C GLN A 273 -56.81 -39.57 -87.78
N THR A 274 -57.52 -38.50 -88.14
CA THR A 274 -57.24 -37.13 -87.67
C THR A 274 -57.44 -37.02 -86.16
N ALA A 275 -58.53 -37.60 -85.62
CA ALA A 275 -58.78 -37.64 -84.18
C ALA A 275 -57.68 -38.40 -83.43
N LYS A 276 -57.20 -39.52 -83.99
CA LYS A 276 -56.12 -40.30 -83.36
C LYS A 276 -54.78 -39.55 -83.41
N ALA A 277 -54.43 -38.97 -84.55
CA ALA A 277 -53.21 -38.17 -84.68
C ALA A 277 -53.21 -36.95 -83.74
N THR A 278 -54.38 -36.30 -83.56
CA THR A 278 -54.51 -35.16 -82.64
C THR A 278 -54.45 -35.58 -81.17
N GLU A 279 -54.96 -36.76 -80.79
CA GLU A 279 -54.77 -37.33 -79.45
C GLU A 279 -53.29 -37.60 -79.14
N ASP A 280 -52.55 -38.17 -80.09
CA ASP A 280 -51.12 -38.44 -79.93
C ASP A 280 -50.32 -37.13 -79.79
N ILE A 281 -50.65 -36.10 -80.59
CA ILE A 281 -50.05 -34.77 -80.47
C ILE A 281 -50.43 -34.11 -79.13
N ALA A 282 -51.67 -34.26 -78.67
CA ALA A 282 -52.11 -33.73 -77.37
C ALA A 282 -51.27 -34.32 -76.22
N THR A 283 -50.98 -35.62 -76.28
CA THR A 283 -50.10 -36.30 -75.32
C THR A 283 -48.69 -35.70 -75.32
N GLN A 284 -48.12 -35.48 -76.51
CA GLN A 284 -46.78 -34.89 -76.65
C GLN A 284 -46.74 -33.43 -76.14
N VAL A 285 -47.77 -32.63 -76.42
CA VAL A 285 -47.89 -31.25 -75.94
C VAL A 285 -48.05 -31.23 -74.42
N GLY A 286 -48.81 -32.16 -73.84
CA GLY A 286 -48.93 -32.32 -72.38
C GLY A 286 -47.58 -32.62 -71.73
N ALA A 287 -46.76 -33.49 -72.32
CA ALA A 287 -45.40 -33.76 -71.83
C ALA A 287 -44.50 -32.52 -71.91
N ILE A 288 -44.59 -31.74 -73.01
CA ILE A 288 -43.87 -30.46 -73.14
C ILE A 288 -44.33 -29.48 -72.05
N GLN A 289 -45.64 -29.31 -71.83
CA GLN A 289 -46.17 -28.42 -70.80
C GLN A 289 -45.65 -28.80 -69.40
N SER A 290 -45.66 -30.09 -69.05
CA SER A 290 -45.13 -30.58 -67.77
C SER A 290 -43.64 -30.25 -67.62
N ALA A 291 -42.82 -30.60 -68.61
CA ALA A 291 -41.37 -30.34 -68.58
C ALA A 291 -41.06 -28.83 -68.53
N THR A 292 -41.86 -28.00 -69.19
CA THR A 292 -41.71 -26.54 -69.15
C THR A 292 -42.08 -26.00 -67.76
N GLY A 293 -43.12 -26.54 -67.12
CA GLY A 293 -43.49 -26.21 -65.74
C GLY A 293 -42.40 -26.55 -64.73
N GLU A 294 -41.82 -27.75 -64.84
CA GLU A 294 -40.67 -28.16 -64.01
C GLU A 294 -39.46 -27.24 -64.20
N ALA A 295 -39.18 -26.82 -65.44
CA ALA A 295 -38.10 -25.88 -65.74
C ALA A 295 -38.33 -24.50 -65.10
N VAL A 296 -39.56 -23.97 -65.12
CA VAL A 296 -39.91 -22.69 -64.46
C VAL A 296 -39.65 -22.78 -62.95
N GLU A 297 -40.10 -23.85 -62.30
CA GLU A 297 -39.89 -24.03 -60.85
C GLU A 297 -38.39 -24.14 -60.50
N ALA A 298 -37.60 -24.87 -61.30
CA ALA A 298 -36.15 -24.95 -61.11
C ALA A 298 -35.46 -23.58 -61.28
N ILE A 299 -35.85 -22.79 -62.28
CA ILE A 299 -35.32 -21.44 -62.52
C ILE A 299 -35.65 -20.50 -61.36
N ARG A 300 -36.87 -20.57 -60.81
CA ARG A 300 -37.28 -19.78 -59.63
C ARG A 300 -36.49 -20.15 -58.38
N ALA A 301 -36.25 -21.44 -58.16
CA ALA A 301 -35.41 -21.90 -57.05
C ALA A 301 -33.98 -21.36 -57.17
N ILE A 302 -33.38 -21.41 -58.37
CA ILE A 302 -32.06 -20.83 -58.66
C ILE A 302 -32.06 -19.32 -58.41
N ALA A 303 -33.11 -18.60 -58.84
CA ALA A 303 -33.24 -17.17 -58.59
C ALA A 303 -33.25 -16.84 -57.09
N GLY A 304 -33.93 -17.65 -56.28
CA GLY A 304 -33.95 -17.53 -54.82
C GLY A 304 -32.57 -17.69 -54.20
N THR A 305 -31.84 -18.76 -54.56
CA THR A 305 -30.47 -18.98 -54.06
C THR A 305 -29.51 -17.86 -54.45
N ILE A 306 -29.60 -17.31 -55.66
CA ILE A 306 -28.75 -16.19 -56.08
C ILE A 306 -29.10 -14.91 -55.30
N ALA A 307 -30.39 -14.69 -54.98
CA ALA A 307 -30.81 -13.56 -54.16
C ALA A 307 -30.21 -13.66 -52.74
N GLU A 308 -30.23 -14.84 -52.12
CA GLU A 308 -29.57 -15.08 -50.83
C GLU A 308 -28.06 -14.81 -50.89
N ILE A 309 -27.37 -15.25 -51.96
CA ILE A 309 -25.94 -14.95 -52.17
C ILE A 309 -25.70 -13.42 -52.21
N ASN A 310 -26.58 -12.67 -52.87
CA ASN A 310 -26.46 -11.22 -52.97
C ASN A 310 -26.69 -10.51 -51.61
N GLU A 311 -27.61 -11.01 -50.79
CA GLU A 311 -27.81 -10.51 -49.42
C GLU A 311 -26.58 -10.81 -48.54
N ILE A 312 -26.04 -12.02 -48.61
CA ILE A 312 -24.82 -12.40 -47.88
C ILE A 312 -23.64 -11.52 -48.29
N ALA A 313 -23.43 -11.30 -49.60
CA ALA A 313 -22.37 -10.42 -50.10
C ALA A 313 -22.52 -8.98 -49.57
N SER A 314 -23.74 -8.47 -49.48
CA SER A 314 -24.02 -7.14 -48.93
C SER A 314 -23.72 -7.07 -47.42
N ALA A 315 -24.08 -8.12 -46.66
CA ALA A 315 -23.76 -8.21 -45.24
C ALA A 315 -22.24 -8.30 -44.99
N ILE A 316 -21.51 -9.07 -45.80
CA ILE A 316 -20.05 -9.14 -45.72
C ILE A 316 -19.43 -7.78 -46.05
N ALA A 317 -19.92 -7.08 -47.08
CA ALA A 317 -19.41 -5.75 -47.43
C ALA A 317 -19.53 -4.75 -46.26
N ALA A 318 -20.67 -4.76 -45.57
CA ALA A 318 -20.87 -3.94 -44.38
C ALA A 318 -19.89 -4.30 -43.25
N ALA A 319 -19.65 -5.59 -43.02
CA ALA A 319 -18.69 -6.05 -42.02
C ALA A 319 -17.24 -5.67 -42.38
N VAL A 320 -16.86 -5.75 -43.65
CA VAL A 320 -15.53 -5.36 -44.16
C VAL A 320 -15.29 -3.87 -43.99
N GLU A 321 -16.28 -3.01 -44.26
CA GLU A 321 -16.19 -1.57 -43.98
C GLU A 321 -16.00 -1.27 -42.49
N GLN A 322 -16.72 -1.98 -41.61
CA GLN A 322 -16.54 -1.87 -40.16
C GLN A 322 -15.14 -2.31 -39.73
N GLN A 323 -14.63 -3.43 -40.26
CA GLN A 323 -13.26 -3.88 -40.00
C GLN A 323 -12.24 -2.82 -40.47
N GLY A 324 -12.43 -2.24 -41.65
CA GLY A 324 -11.56 -1.17 -42.15
C GLY A 324 -11.59 0.10 -41.29
N ALA A 325 -12.71 0.42 -40.65
CA ALA A 325 -12.79 1.49 -39.66
C ALA A 325 -11.99 1.16 -38.40
N ALA A 326 -12.15 -0.05 -37.85
CA ALA A 326 -11.44 -0.52 -36.66
C ALA A 326 -9.91 -0.60 -36.89
N THR A 327 -9.45 -1.12 -38.03
CA THR A 327 -8.03 -1.18 -38.36
C THR A 327 -7.39 0.20 -38.48
N ARG A 328 -8.11 1.19 -39.03
CA ARG A 328 -7.65 2.59 -39.04
C ARG A 328 -7.55 3.19 -37.63
N GLU A 329 -8.40 2.77 -36.70
CA GLU A 329 -8.32 3.17 -35.30
C GLU A 329 -7.13 2.53 -34.58
N ILE A 330 -6.89 1.23 -34.82
CA ILE A 330 -5.67 0.54 -34.35
C ILE A 330 -4.42 1.26 -34.86
N ALA A 331 -4.36 1.60 -36.15
CA ALA A 331 -3.23 2.34 -36.72
C ALA A 331 -3.01 3.69 -36.02
N ARG A 332 -4.07 4.43 -35.69
CA ARG A 332 -3.97 5.68 -34.92
C ARG A 332 -3.43 5.44 -33.50
N ASN A 333 -3.91 4.42 -32.81
CA ASN A 333 -3.46 4.08 -31.45
C ASN A 333 -1.99 3.64 -31.43
N VAL A 334 -1.55 2.90 -32.45
CA VAL A 334 -0.14 2.51 -32.61
C VAL A 334 0.76 3.73 -32.80
N GLN A 335 0.32 4.72 -33.60
CA GLN A 335 1.05 5.98 -33.78
C GLN A 335 1.11 6.84 -32.51
N GLU A 336 0.07 6.78 -31.68
CA GLU A 336 0.06 7.43 -30.36
C GLU A 336 0.99 6.72 -29.38
N ALA A 337 0.98 5.38 -29.36
CA ALA A 337 1.91 4.58 -28.58
C ALA A 337 3.37 4.84 -28.98
N ALA A 338 3.66 4.97 -30.29
CA ALA A 338 5.00 5.32 -30.78
C ALA A 338 5.49 6.65 -30.19
N ARG A 339 4.66 7.71 -30.29
CA ARG A 339 4.94 9.02 -29.67
C ARG A 339 5.10 8.92 -28.15
N GLY A 340 4.32 8.07 -27.49
CA GLY A 340 4.46 7.77 -26.07
C GLY A 340 5.83 7.17 -25.73
N THR A 341 6.30 6.19 -26.52
CA THR A 341 7.63 5.57 -26.31
C THR A 341 8.77 6.55 -26.55
N GLU A 342 8.65 7.47 -27.52
CA GLU A 342 9.62 8.55 -27.74
C GLU A 342 9.66 9.53 -26.57
N SER A 343 8.49 9.91 -26.03
CA SER A 343 8.40 10.80 -24.86
C SER A 343 9.01 10.15 -23.61
N VAL A 344 8.75 8.85 -23.39
CA VAL A 344 9.37 8.08 -22.30
C VAL A 344 10.89 8.05 -22.45
N ALA A 345 11.41 7.79 -23.66
CA ALA A 345 12.84 7.82 -23.93
C ALA A 345 13.46 9.19 -23.60
N SER A 346 12.79 10.30 -23.97
CA SER A 346 13.23 11.65 -23.63
C SER A 346 13.22 11.93 -22.11
N ASN A 347 12.18 11.46 -21.40
CA ASN A 347 12.09 11.64 -19.95
C ASN A 347 13.19 10.86 -19.21
N ILE A 348 13.54 9.68 -19.70
CA ILE A 348 14.65 8.87 -19.14
C ILE A 348 15.98 9.62 -19.25
N VAL A 349 16.23 10.32 -20.35
CA VAL A 349 17.42 11.18 -20.49
C VAL A 349 17.41 12.27 -19.43
N GLY A 350 16.27 12.97 -19.26
CA GLY A 350 16.15 14.01 -18.23
C GLY A 350 16.36 13.51 -16.80
N VAL A 351 15.88 12.31 -16.47
CA VAL A 351 16.12 11.68 -15.16
C VAL A 351 17.60 11.31 -14.99
N SER A 352 18.24 10.79 -16.04
CA SER A 352 19.68 10.49 -16.02
C SER A 352 20.52 11.75 -15.81
N ASP A 353 20.17 12.85 -16.46
CA ASP A 353 20.85 14.14 -16.29
C ASP A 353 20.66 14.67 -14.86
N ALA A 354 19.44 14.68 -14.34
CA ALA A 354 19.16 15.12 -12.97
C ALA A 354 19.86 14.26 -11.91
N ALA A 355 19.97 12.95 -12.15
CA ALA A 355 20.73 12.05 -11.29
C ALA A 355 22.24 12.34 -11.35
N SER A 356 22.78 12.62 -12.53
CA SER A 356 24.17 13.07 -12.70
C SER A 356 24.45 14.37 -11.94
N ASP A 357 23.58 15.37 -12.06
CA ASP A 357 23.68 16.65 -11.34
C ASP A 357 23.62 16.45 -9.83
N THR A 358 22.73 15.57 -9.36
CA THR A 358 22.64 15.21 -7.94
C THR A 358 23.93 14.56 -7.44
N GLY A 359 24.53 13.68 -8.24
CA GLY A 359 25.81 13.06 -7.93
C GLY A 359 26.95 14.07 -7.82
N MET A 360 27.01 15.04 -8.74
CA MET A 360 27.98 16.14 -8.68
C MET A 360 27.79 17.02 -7.45
N ALA A 361 26.55 17.42 -7.17
CA ALA A 361 26.21 18.25 -6.00
C ALA A 361 26.55 17.52 -4.69
N ALA A 362 26.26 16.22 -4.60
CA ALA A 362 26.64 15.38 -3.47
C ALA A 362 28.18 15.36 -3.29
N GLY A 363 28.94 15.23 -4.38
CA GLY A 363 30.40 15.30 -4.33
C GLY A 363 30.93 16.65 -3.81
N GLN A 364 30.29 17.76 -4.19
CA GLN A 364 30.63 19.09 -3.66
C GLN A 364 30.33 19.22 -2.17
N VAL A 365 29.17 18.75 -1.71
CA VAL A 365 28.80 18.74 -0.29
C VAL A 365 29.76 17.87 0.52
N LEU A 366 30.13 16.69 0.01
CA LEU A 366 31.10 15.80 0.65
C LEU A 366 32.47 16.49 0.83
N GLY A 367 32.94 17.20 -0.20
CA GLY A 367 34.17 17.98 -0.15
C GLY A 367 34.11 19.10 0.88
N ALA A 368 33.02 19.88 0.89
CA ALA A 368 32.82 20.96 1.85
C ALA A 368 32.72 20.44 3.30
N ALA A 369 31.97 19.37 3.53
CA ALA A 369 31.84 18.73 4.84
C ALA A 369 33.20 18.20 5.34
N SER A 370 34.00 17.60 4.46
CA SER A 370 35.36 17.14 4.79
C SER A 370 36.29 18.30 5.19
N GLN A 371 36.18 19.45 4.52
CA GLN A 371 36.93 20.67 4.89
C GLN A 371 36.50 21.22 6.24
N VAL A 372 35.19 21.29 6.52
CA VAL A 372 34.66 21.75 7.81
C VAL A 372 35.09 20.82 8.94
N ALA A 373 35.05 19.50 8.73
CA ALA A 373 35.55 18.53 9.70
C ALA A 373 37.06 18.72 9.97
N GLY A 374 37.86 18.94 8.92
CA GLY A 374 39.29 19.24 9.06
C GLY A 374 39.58 20.53 9.85
N HIS A 375 38.82 21.61 9.58
CA HIS A 375 38.94 22.86 10.32
C HIS A 375 38.48 22.74 11.78
N ALA A 376 37.46 21.93 12.07
CA ALA A 376 37.02 21.65 13.43
C ALA A 376 38.11 20.89 14.23
N ASP A 377 38.76 19.91 13.60
CA ASP A 377 39.88 19.16 14.19
C ASP A 377 41.12 20.04 14.40
N GLU A 378 41.40 20.95 13.48
CA GLU A 378 42.47 21.95 13.62
C GLU A 378 42.19 22.93 14.76
N LEU A 379 40.98 23.48 14.83
CA LEU A 379 40.55 24.37 15.90
C LEU A 379 40.60 23.67 17.27
N SER A 380 40.19 22.40 17.34
CA SER A 380 40.31 21.56 18.53
C SER A 380 41.77 21.47 19.00
N ARG A 381 42.70 21.20 18.08
CA ARG A 381 44.13 21.10 18.38
C ARG A 381 44.71 22.44 18.85
N GLU A 382 44.40 23.54 18.18
CA GLU A 382 44.88 24.87 18.57
C GLU A 382 44.36 25.30 19.94
N VAL A 383 43.09 25.04 20.24
CA VAL A 383 42.49 25.34 21.55
C VAL A 383 43.16 24.49 22.64
N ASN A 384 43.37 23.19 22.39
CA ASN A 384 44.06 22.32 23.34
C ASN A 384 45.52 22.74 23.57
N ASN A 385 46.23 23.16 22.51
CA ASN A 385 47.59 23.67 22.62
C ASN A 385 47.65 24.98 23.42
N PHE A 386 46.75 25.93 23.14
CA PHE A 386 46.63 27.18 23.87
C PHE A 386 46.32 26.94 25.36
N LEU A 387 45.42 26.00 25.67
CA LEU A 387 45.10 25.61 27.05
C LEU A 387 46.28 24.91 27.73
N ALA A 388 47.04 24.08 27.01
CA ALA A 388 48.27 23.48 27.50
C ALA A 388 49.31 24.57 27.83
N GLU A 389 49.43 25.62 27.02
CA GLU A 389 50.38 26.72 27.23
C GLU A 389 49.98 27.65 28.38
N VAL A 390 48.68 27.99 28.49
CA VAL A 390 48.11 28.76 29.60
C VAL A 390 48.20 27.96 30.91
N SER A 391 47.95 26.66 30.88
CA SER A 391 48.13 25.79 32.04
C SER A 391 49.60 25.60 32.41
N LEU A 392 50.54 25.60 31.45
CA LEU A 392 51.98 25.59 31.69
C LEU A 392 52.45 26.88 32.39
N GLN A 393 51.92 28.05 32.00
CA GLN A 393 52.19 29.32 32.69
C GLN A 393 51.63 29.36 34.12
N SER A 394 50.51 28.70 34.39
CA SER A 394 49.95 28.54 35.74
C SER A 394 50.69 27.47 36.58
N ALA A 395 51.19 26.41 35.94
CA ALA A 395 51.92 25.30 36.57
C ALA A 395 53.37 25.66 36.94
N LEU A 396 53.99 26.64 36.28
CA LEU A 396 55.30 27.19 36.65
C LEU A 396 55.27 27.99 37.97
N ARG A 397 54.09 28.32 38.52
CA ARG A 397 53.93 28.90 39.88
C ARG A 397 53.57 27.88 40.95
N ARG A 398 53.24 26.63 40.59
CA ARG A 398 52.71 25.59 41.50
C ARG A 398 53.48 24.26 41.43
N ARG A 399 54.82 24.29 41.35
CA ARG A 399 55.66 23.11 41.59
C ARG A 399 56.60 23.28 42.78
N ALA A 400 55.99 23.28 43.97
CA ALA A 400 56.54 22.60 45.13
C ALA A 400 55.36 22.02 45.94
N SER A 401 55.45 20.73 46.25
CA SER A 401 54.59 19.95 47.16
C SER A 401 53.40 19.16 46.57
N VAL A 402 53.61 17.84 46.64
CA VAL A 402 52.64 16.75 46.92
C VAL A 402 51.83 16.17 45.76
N ALA A 403 52.35 15.02 45.31
CA ALA A 403 51.64 13.95 44.64
C ALA A 403 50.71 13.20 45.62
N GLY A 404 49.53 12.79 45.13
CA GLY A 404 48.80 11.68 45.75
C GLY A 404 47.28 11.70 45.65
N ARG A 405 46.77 10.92 44.68
CA ARG A 405 45.50 10.14 44.71
C ARG A 405 44.17 10.91 44.69
N LEU A 406 43.37 10.66 43.64
CA LEU A 406 42.03 10.04 43.69
C LEU A 406 41.33 10.17 42.32
N MET A 407 40.95 9.05 41.71
CA MET A 407 39.98 9.00 40.61
C MET A 407 38.72 8.31 41.14
N ALA A 408 37.58 8.96 40.99
CA ALA A 408 36.26 8.39 41.25
C ALA A 408 35.24 8.83 40.20
N ALA A 409 34.36 7.88 39.88
CA ALA A 409 32.99 8.02 39.37
C ALA A 409 32.79 8.34 37.87
N GLY A 410 32.70 7.26 37.08
CA GLY A 410 31.91 7.22 35.85
C GLY A 410 30.48 6.76 36.16
N THR A 411 29.48 7.53 35.74
CA THR A 411 28.05 7.18 35.77
C THR A 411 27.74 6.12 34.72
N ALA A 412 27.40 4.91 35.18
CA ALA A 412 27.01 3.79 34.33
C ALA A 412 25.56 3.93 33.83
N ARG A 413 25.38 3.83 32.52
CA ARG A 413 24.09 3.59 31.85
C ARG A 413 23.68 2.15 32.17
N ARG A 414 22.51 1.96 32.78
CA ARG A 414 22.01 0.65 33.22
C ARG A 414 21.61 -0.17 31.99
N VAL A 415 22.35 -1.25 31.71
CA VAL A 415 21.96 -2.32 30.78
C VAL A 415 20.83 -3.11 31.44
N GLN A 416 19.64 -3.14 30.85
CA GLN A 416 18.53 -3.99 31.31
C GLN A 416 18.72 -5.39 30.72
N GLY A 417 19.27 -6.31 31.51
CA GLY A 417 19.23 -7.74 31.17
C GLY A 417 17.80 -8.31 31.26
N LEU A 418 17.62 -9.53 30.74
CA LEU A 418 16.39 -10.34 30.78
C LEU A 418 15.57 -10.11 32.06
N ALA A 419 14.27 -9.86 31.90
CA ALA A 419 13.34 -9.79 33.03
C ALA A 419 13.47 -11.05 33.91
N PRO A 420 13.44 -10.92 35.26
CA PRO A 420 13.57 -12.08 36.15
C PRO A 420 12.52 -13.15 35.82
N GLY A 421 12.97 -14.33 35.39
CA GLY A 421 12.09 -15.46 35.02
C GLY A 421 11.89 -15.69 33.51
N ALA A 422 12.44 -14.84 32.63
CA ALA A 422 12.38 -15.07 31.18
C ALA A 422 13.29 -16.24 30.74
N PRO A 423 12.83 -17.11 29.80
CA PRO A 423 13.63 -18.23 29.33
C PRO A 423 14.86 -17.77 28.53
N ALA A 424 15.96 -18.49 28.68
CA ALA A 424 17.23 -18.20 27.99
C ALA A 424 17.05 -18.21 26.47
N THR A 425 17.70 -17.29 25.75
CA THR A 425 17.51 -17.12 24.29
C THR A 425 17.79 -18.41 23.51
N ALA A 426 18.82 -19.17 23.88
CA ALA A 426 19.13 -20.45 23.25
C ALA A 426 18.03 -21.53 23.41
N ALA A 427 17.15 -21.39 24.41
CA ALA A 427 16.03 -22.32 24.61
C ALA A 427 14.81 -21.98 23.74
N VAL A 428 14.67 -20.70 23.34
CA VAL A 428 13.49 -20.19 22.63
C VAL A 428 13.74 -19.82 21.17
N ASN A 429 15.00 -19.73 20.74
CA ASN A 429 15.42 -19.45 19.35
C ASN A 429 16.49 -20.46 18.91
N LYS A 430 16.10 -21.46 18.12
CA LYS A 430 16.98 -22.48 17.55
C LYS A 430 17.13 -22.36 16.03
N SER A 431 16.28 -21.57 15.37
CA SER A 431 16.29 -21.35 13.92
C SER A 431 17.21 -20.21 13.45
N GLY A 432 17.92 -19.54 14.37
CA GLY A 432 18.90 -18.50 14.02
C GLY A 432 18.28 -17.18 13.57
N ILE A 433 17.02 -16.92 13.98
CA ILE A 433 16.31 -15.64 13.87
C ILE A 433 17.04 -14.58 14.70
N ALA A 434 16.93 -13.29 14.36
CA ALA A 434 17.50 -12.18 15.12
C ALA A 434 16.73 -11.93 16.45
N VAL A 435 16.89 -12.86 17.39
CA VAL A 435 16.42 -12.77 18.77
C VAL A 435 17.63 -12.70 19.69
N THR A 436 17.68 -11.68 20.54
CA THR A 436 18.69 -11.52 21.59
C THR A 436 18.04 -11.73 22.97
N ASP A 437 18.82 -11.57 24.04
CA ASP A 437 18.30 -11.57 25.40
C ASP A 437 17.37 -10.36 25.67
N GLU A 438 17.47 -9.29 24.88
CA GLU A 438 16.74 -8.03 25.10
C GLU A 438 15.61 -7.81 24.08
N ALA A 439 15.78 -8.27 22.84
CA ALA A 439 14.91 -7.89 21.73
C ALA A 439 14.64 -9.01 20.71
N VAL A 440 13.57 -8.84 19.94
CA VAL A 440 13.21 -9.65 18.77
C VAL A 440 12.78 -8.73 17.62
N LYS A 441 13.31 -8.97 16.43
CA LYS A 441 12.92 -8.19 15.24
C LYS A 441 11.69 -8.76 14.54
N VAL A 442 10.79 -7.89 14.09
CA VAL A 442 9.66 -8.22 13.22
C VAL A 442 9.64 -7.31 12.00
N GLY A 443 9.14 -7.81 10.88
CA GLY A 443 8.99 -7.05 9.64
C GLY A 443 7.61 -6.41 9.53
N ILE A 444 7.55 -5.15 9.10
CA ILE A 444 6.33 -4.53 8.57
C ILE A 444 6.54 -4.32 7.07
N LEU A 445 5.72 -4.95 6.22
CA LEU A 445 5.86 -4.90 4.77
C LEU A 445 4.53 -4.54 4.11
N HIS A 446 4.37 -3.24 3.86
CA HIS A 446 3.20 -2.63 3.22
C HIS A 446 3.67 -1.58 2.22
N SER A 447 2.82 -1.20 1.28
CA SER A 447 3.07 -0.08 0.37
C SER A 447 2.96 1.24 1.15
N ALA A 448 4.10 1.88 1.43
CA ALA A 448 4.14 3.26 1.90
C ALA A 448 4.04 4.24 0.72
N THR A 449 4.35 3.78 -0.50
CA THR A 449 4.24 4.54 -1.74
C THR A 449 3.49 3.79 -2.84
N GLY A 450 3.08 4.48 -3.91
CA GLY A 450 2.35 3.91 -5.04
C GLY A 450 0.81 3.94 -4.90
N THR A 451 0.11 3.28 -5.82
CA THR A 451 -1.37 3.33 -5.96
C THR A 451 -2.14 2.76 -4.76
N MET A 452 -1.49 1.91 -3.96
CA MET A 452 -2.06 1.28 -2.76
C MET A 452 -1.69 1.98 -1.46
N ALA A 453 -0.84 3.02 -1.48
CA ALA A 453 -0.37 3.70 -0.27
C ALA A 453 -1.50 4.26 0.60
N LEU A 454 -2.59 4.74 -0.02
CA LEU A 454 -3.77 5.22 0.68
C LEU A 454 -4.46 4.11 1.49
N SER A 455 -4.52 2.90 0.94
CA SER A 455 -5.16 1.75 1.59
C SER A 455 -4.26 1.12 2.65
N GLU A 456 -2.95 1.05 2.40
CA GLU A 456 -2.01 0.31 3.26
C GLU A 456 -1.46 1.12 4.45
N GLY A 457 -1.59 2.46 4.42
CA GLY A 457 -1.09 3.35 5.48
C GLY A 457 -1.69 3.07 6.87
N GLY A 458 -3.00 2.80 6.93
CA GLY A 458 -3.68 2.45 8.18
C GLY A 458 -3.13 1.15 8.80
N SER A 459 -2.85 0.14 7.97
CA SER A 459 -2.27 -1.14 8.41
C SER A 459 -0.92 -0.96 9.10
N ILE A 460 -0.03 -0.13 8.54
CA ILE A 460 1.27 0.20 9.14
C ILE A 460 1.06 0.83 10.52
N GLN A 461 0.17 1.82 10.62
CA GLN A 461 -0.14 2.53 11.86
C GLN A 461 -0.72 1.60 12.94
N ALA A 462 -1.58 0.67 12.54
CA ALA A 462 -2.23 -0.30 13.42
C ALA A 462 -1.27 -1.36 13.95
N GLU A 463 -0.37 -1.87 13.11
CA GLU A 463 0.69 -2.80 13.52
C GLU A 463 1.68 -2.13 14.48
N MET A 464 2.07 -0.88 14.20
CA MET A 464 2.91 -0.09 15.11
C MET A 464 2.23 0.10 16.48
N LEU A 465 0.93 0.41 16.51
CA LEU A 465 0.17 0.52 17.76
C LEU A 465 0.15 -0.79 18.54
N ALA A 466 -0.17 -1.91 17.87
CA ALA A 466 -0.21 -3.22 18.51
C ALA A 466 1.16 -3.59 19.11
N ILE A 467 2.23 -3.37 18.36
CA ILE A 467 3.60 -3.65 18.80
C ILE A 467 4.01 -2.76 19.98
N GLN A 468 3.62 -1.47 19.97
CA GLN A 468 3.86 -0.58 21.10
C GLN A 468 3.16 -1.10 22.36
N GLN A 469 1.87 -1.44 22.28
CA GLN A 469 1.12 -1.96 23.42
C GLN A 469 1.68 -3.29 23.94
N ILE A 470 2.13 -4.17 23.04
CA ILE A 470 2.81 -5.42 23.42
C ILE A 470 4.11 -5.12 24.16
N ASN A 471 4.90 -4.16 23.70
CA ASN A 471 6.14 -3.76 24.36
C ASN A 471 5.89 -3.16 25.74
N GLU A 472 4.88 -2.30 25.87
CA GLU A 472 4.45 -1.74 27.16
C GLU A 472 3.96 -2.83 28.13
N ALA A 473 3.38 -3.92 27.62
CA ALA A 473 2.98 -5.10 28.38
C ALA A 473 4.14 -6.08 28.71
N GLY A 474 5.39 -5.69 28.46
CA GLY A 474 6.58 -6.50 28.78
C GLY A 474 7.14 -7.31 27.60
N GLY A 475 6.68 -7.04 26.38
CA GLY A 475 7.19 -7.65 25.15
C GLY A 475 6.69 -9.09 24.98
N VAL A 476 7.47 -9.93 24.30
CA VAL A 476 7.15 -11.35 24.03
C VAL A 476 8.22 -12.22 24.66
N LEU A 477 7.81 -13.12 25.57
CA LEU A 477 8.74 -13.91 26.38
C LEU A 477 9.84 -13.06 27.06
N GLY A 478 9.49 -11.83 27.47
CA GLY A 478 10.39 -10.87 28.13
C GLY A 478 11.30 -10.07 27.19
N ARG A 479 11.11 -10.13 25.87
CA ARG A 479 11.91 -9.41 24.86
C ARG A 479 11.08 -8.32 24.19
N ARG A 480 11.68 -7.15 24.00
CA ARG A 480 11.07 -6.04 23.27
C ARG A 480 11.03 -6.35 21.78
N ILE A 481 9.91 -6.07 21.12
CA ILE A 481 9.78 -6.12 19.67
C ILE A 481 10.42 -4.87 19.06
N GLU A 482 11.34 -5.09 18.12
CA GLU A 482 11.93 -4.09 17.23
C GLU A 482 11.33 -4.21 15.83
N ILE A 483 10.94 -3.08 15.25
CA ILE A 483 10.30 -3.03 13.93
C ILE A 483 11.38 -2.81 12.86
N VAL A 484 11.33 -3.62 11.81
CA VAL A 484 12.03 -3.37 10.53
C VAL A 484 10.96 -3.13 9.47
N GLN A 485 10.79 -1.89 9.05
CA GLN A 485 9.80 -1.52 8.04
C GLN A 485 10.44 -1.50 6.64
N GLU A 486 9.78 -2.10 5.66
CA GLU A 486 10.13 -2.02 4.24
C GLU A 486 8.93 -1.54 3.42
N ASP A 487 9.20 -0.80 2.34
CA ASP A 487 8.19 -0.30 1.42
C ASP A 487 7.97 -1.28 0.25
N GLY A 488 6.73 -1.75 0.10
CA GLY A 488 6.29 -2.56 -1.03
C GLY A 488 6.03 -1.77 -2.32
N ALA A 489 5.91 -0.43 -2.24
CA ALA A 489 5.77 0.50 -3.35
C ALA A 489 4.64 0.21 -4.36
N SER A 490 3.62 -0.56 -3.95
CA SER A 490 2.57 -1.10 -4.84
C SER A 490 3.10 -1.96 -6.00
N ASP A 491 4.31 -2.51 -5.87
CA ASP A 491 4.99 -3.33 -6.90
C ASP A 491 5.25 -4.75 -6.38
N TRP A 492 4.61 -5.74 -6.99
CA TRP A 492 4.60 -7.11 -6.46
C TRP A 492 5.99 -7.77 -6.41
N PRO A 493 6.87 -7.62 -7.41
CA PRO A 493 8.26 -8.06 -7.31
C PRO A 493 9.04 -7.39 -6.18
N THR A 494 8.79 -6.10 -5.92
CA THR A 494 9.39 -5.38 -4.79
C THR A 494 8.98 -6.02 -3.46
N PHE A 495 7.71 -6.39 -3.28
CA PHE A 495 7.26 -7.13 -2.08
C PHE A 495 8.07 -8.42 -1.86
N ALA A 496 8.28 -9.24 -2.90
CA ALA A 496 9.10 -10.45 -2.77
C ALA A 496 10.56 -10.14 -2.39
N ALA A 497 11.17 -9.13 -3.04
CA ALA A 497 12.53 -8.73 -2.73
C ALA A 497 12.69 -8.20 -1.29
N ARG A 498 11.71 -7.43 -0.80
CA ARG A 498 11.70 -6.91 0.58
C ARG A 498 11.46 -8.02 1.59
N ALA A 499 10.57 -8.97 1.31
CA ALA A 499 10.39 -10.15 2.14
C ALA A 499 11.68 -10.99 2.24
N ASP A 500 12.42 -11.15 1.14
CA ASP A 500 13.69 -11.91 1.15
C ASP A 500 14.78 -11.19 1.96
N LYS A 501 14.82 -9.85 1.90
CA LYS A 501 15.68 -9.04 2.78
C LYS A 501 15.29 -9.21 4.26
N LEU A 502 14.01 -9.05 4.60
CA LEU A 502 13.51 -9.15 5.97
C LEU A 502 13.82 -10.51 6.59
N LEU A 503 13.61 -11.60 5.85
CA LEU A 503 13.84 -12.96 6.36
C LEU A 503 15.31 -13.39 6.26
N GLY A 504 16.02 -12.96 5.22
CA GLY A 504 17.39 -13.37 4.95
C GLY A 504 18.45 -12.54 5.68
N GLN A 505 18.37 -11.21 5.56
CA GLN A 505 19.36 -10.27 6.10
C GLN A 505 18.98 -9.82 7.51
N ASP A 506 17.76 -9.32 7.68
CA ASP A 506 17.30 -8.80 8.98
C ASP A 506 16.90 -9.92 9.95
N LYS A 507 16.59 -11.10 9.40
CA LYS A 507 16.19 -12.32 10.10
C LYS A 507 15.05 -12.08 11.08
N VAL A 508 14.01 -11.41 10.60
CA VAL A 508 12.81 -11.12 11.40
C VAL A 508 12.07 -12.40 11.79
N ALA A 509 11.42 -12.39 12.96
CA ALA A 509 10.69 -13.53 13.50
C ALA A 509 9.32 -13.76 12.85
N ALA A 510 8.74 -12.70 12.28
CA ALA A 510 7.52 -12.72 11.48
C ALA A 510 7.47 -11.46 10.61
N ILE A 511 6.69 -11.50 9.53
CA ILE A 511 6.30 -10.35 8.72
C ILE A 511 4.81 -10.09 8.97
N PHE A 512 4.46 -8.83 9.23
CA PHE A 512 3.10 -8.31 9.20
C PHE A 512 3.00 -7.46 7.92
N GLY A 513 2.10 -7.80 7.00
CA GLY A 513 2.22 -7.20 5.68
C GLY A 513 1.37 -7.77 4.57
N CYS A 514 1.61 -7.19 3.39
CA CYS A 514 0.89 -7.38 2.14
C CYS A 514 -0.55 -6.86 2.17
N TRP A 515 -1.01 -6.47 0.98
CA TRP A 515 -2.41 -6.12 0.75
C TRP A 515 -2.94 -6.87 -0.47
N THR A 516 -2.50 -6.56 -1.67
CA THR A 516 -3.05 -7.24 -2.85
C THR A 516 -2.74 -8.74 -2.84
N SER A 517 -3.68 -9.59 -3.29
CA SER A 517 -3.40 -11.02 -3.40
C SER A 517 -2.20 -11.33 -4.29
N ALA A 518 -1.90 -10.47 -5.27
CA ALA A 518 -0.71 -10.59 -6.08
C ALA A 518 0.58 -10.36 -5.28
N SER A 519 0.65 -9.35 -4.40
CA SER A 519 1.82 -9.15 -3.54
C SER A 519 2.03 -10.33 -2.59
N ARG A 520 0.95 -10.88 -2.02
CA ARG A 520 1.02 -12.09 -1.19
C ARG A 520 1.55 -13.28 -1.98
N LYS A 521 1.04 -13.51 -3.20
CA LYS A 521 1.46 -14.62 -4.06
C LYS A 521 2.94 -14.52 -4.45
N GLU A 522 3.47 -13.32 -4.67
CA GLU A 522 4.91 -13.11 -4.90
C GLU A 522 5.76 -13.37 -3.64
N VAL A 523 5.23 -13.10 -2.44
CA VAL A 523 5.92 -13.32 -1.17
C VAL A 523 5.90 -14.80 -0.73
N LEU A 524 4.88 -15.57 -1.10
CA LEU A 524 4.71 -16.99 -0.70
C LEU A 524 5.96 -17.86 -0.95
N PRO A 525 6.56 -17.90 -2.15
CA PRO A 525 7.76 -18.70 -2.40
C PRO A 525 8.96 -18.30 -1.52
N VAL A 526 9.04 -17.01 -1.15
CA VAL A 526 10.09 -16.50 -0.27
C VAL A 526 9.89 -17.01 1.16
N LEU A 527 8.64 -17.01 1.66
CA LEU A 527 8.31 -17.57 2.96
C LEU A 527 8.67 -19.05 3.04
N GLU A 528 8.32 -19.83 2.02
CA GLU A 528 8.64 -21.26 1.96
C GLU A 528 10.15 -21.52 1.91
N LYS A 529 10.88 -20.76 1.10
CA LYS A 529 12.33 -20.87 0.96
C LYS A 529 13.09 -20.50 2.24
N ARG A 530 12.56 -19.55 3.02
CA ARG A 530 13.23 -18.96 4.18
C ARG A 530 12.66 -19.44 5.53
N ASP A 531 11.70 -20.38 5.51
CA ASP A 531 10.90 -20.77 6.67
C ASP A 531 10.29 -19.56 7.40
N GLY A 532 9.83 -18.56 6.63
CA GLY A 532 9.22 -17.33 7.15
C GLY A 532 7.76 -17.52 7.58
N LEU A 533 7.24 -16.57 8.37
CA LEU A 533 5.84 -16.52 8.77
C LEU A 533 5.26 -15.14 8.44
N LEU A 534 4.14 -15.13 7.73
CA LEU A 534 3.40 -13.92 7.38
C LEU A 534 2.07 -13.89 8.13
N TYR A 535 1.73 -12.74 8.71
CA TYR A 535 0.37 -12.41 9.14
C TYR A 535 -0.22 -11.46 8.11
N TYR A 536 -1.20 -11.96 7.36
CA TYR A 536 -1.80 -11.27 6.22
C TYR A 536 -3.11 -10.59 6.64
N PRO A 537 -3.20 -9.25 6.62
CA PRO A 537 -4.32 -8.52 7.23
C PRO A 537 -5.51 -8.24 6.33
N THR A 538 -5.46 -8.51 5.04
CA THR A 538 -6.56 -8.11 4.17
C THR A 538 -7.52 -9.26 3.83
N PHE A 539 -8.73 -8.88 3.43
CA PHE A 539 -9.67 -9.80 2.80
C PHE A 539 -9.13 -10.29 1.45
N TYR A 540 -9.54 -11.47 1.01
CA TYR A 540 -9.06 -12.04 -0.25
C TYR A 540 -10.02 -13.07 -0.86
N GLU A 541 -9.66 -13.63 -2.01
CA GLU A 541 -10.52 -14.50 -2.83
C GLU A 541 -10.76 -15.90 -2.26
N GLY A 542 -10.02 -16.35 -1.24
CA GLY A 542 -9.99 -17.77 -0.91
C GLY A 542 -9.05 -18.54 -1.85
N LEU A 543 -9.35 -19.82 -2.07
CA LEU A 543 -8.65 -20.69 -3.02
C LEU A 543 -7.15 -20.84 -2.76
N GLU A 544 -6.72 -20.60 -1.52
CA GLU A 544 -5.33 -20.68 -1.11
C GLU A 544 -5.24 -21.09 0.36
N GLN A 545 -4.22 -21.85 0.70
CA GLN A 545 -3.88 -22.13 2.08
C GLN A 545 -2.37 -22.37 2.15
N SER A 546 -1.71 -21.71 3.08
CA SER A 546 -0.28 -21.91 3.33
C SER A 546 -0.03 -22.06 4.81
N ARG A 547 0.82 -23.03 5.17
CA ARG A 547 1.29 -23.17 6.56
C ARG A 547 2.13 -21.97 7.01
N HIS A 548 2.68 -21.19 6.08
CA HIS A 548 3.54 -20.03 6.37
C HIS A 548 2.75 -18.71 6.43
N VAL A 549 1.42 -18.76 6.33
CA VAL A 549 0.56 -17.57 6.38
C VAL A 549 -0.54 -17.77 7.42
N ILE A 550 -0.69 -16.80 8.32
CA ILE A 550 -1.88 -16.63 9.15
C ILE A 550 -2.76 -15.56 8.52
N TYR A 551 -3.94 -15.95 8.07
CA TYR A 551 -4.88 -15.08 7.37
C TYR A 551 -5.76 -14.39 8.39
N THR A 552 -5.44 -13.14 8.68
CA THR A 552 -6.21 -12.36 9.65
C THR A 552 -7.38 -11.63 9.02
N GLY A 553 -7.47 -11.49 7.70
CA GLY A 553 -8.66 -11.01 6.98
C GLY A 553 -9.65 -12.13 6.60
N GLN A 554 -10.74 -11.75 5.93
CA GLN A 554 -11.82 -12.65 5.50
C GLN A 554 -11.55 -13.26 4.12
N GLU A 555 -11.93 -14.53 3.96
CA GLU A 555 -12.03 -15.16 2.64
C GLU A 555 -13.46 -15.10 2.07
N ALA A 556 -13.64 -15.60 0.86
CA ALA A 556 -14.89 -15.56 0.10
C ALA A 556 -16.15 -15.94 0.89
N THR A 557 -16.17 -17.00 1.70
CA THR A 557 -17.39 -17.42 2.42
C THR A 557 -17.83 -16.42 3.47
N GLN A 558 -16.87 -15.79 4.15
CA GLN A 558 -17.10 -14.83 5.21
C GLN A 558 -17.40 -13.42 4.70
N GLN A 559 -17.06 -13.09 3.45
CA GLN A 559 -17.25 -11.75 2.89
C GLN A 559 -18.11 -11.74 1.62
N ILE A 560 -17.66 -12.41 0.55
CA ILE A 560 -18.32 -12.41 -0.76
C ILE A 560 -19.68 -13.11 -0.69
N LEU A 561 -19.69 -14.38 -0.28
CA LEU A 561 -20.92 -15.19 -0.25
C LEU A 561 -21.89 -14.64 0.80
N ALA A 562 -21.40 -14.32 1.99
CA ALA A 562 -22.22 -13.76 3.06
C ALA A 562 -22.87 -12.41 2.68
N GLY A 563 -22.11 -11.52 2.01
CA GLY A 563 -22.64 -10.25 1.52
C GLY A 563 -23.70 -10.44 0.44
N LEU A 564 -23.43 -11.32 -0.53
CA LEU A 564 -24.37 -11.63 -1.62
C LEU A 564 -25.66 -12.28 -1.10
N ASP A 565 -25.54 -13.25 -0.19
CA ASP A 565 -26.71 -13.88 0.46
C ASP A 565 -27.53 -12.85 1.24
N TRP A 566 -26.88 -11.93 1.95
CA TRP A 566 -27.56 -10.86 2.67
C TRP A 566 -28.31 -9.92 1.71
N VAL A 567 -27.67 -9.42 0.65
CA VAL A 567 -28.32 -8.43 -0.24
C VAL A 567 -29.46 -9.07 -1.04
N MET A 568 -29.32 -10.33 -1.45
CA MET A 568 -30.42 -11.08 -2.09
C MET A 568 -31.60 -11.26 -1.13
N ARG A 569 -31.34 -11.62 0.13
CA ARG A 569 -32.39 -11.89 1.12
C ARG A 569 -33.06 -10.62 1.63
N GLU A 570 -32.28 -9.66 2.11
CA GLU A 570 -32.79 -8.47 2.81
C GLU A 570 -33.23 -7.36 1.86
N LYS A 571 -32.67 -7.31 0.64
CA LYS A 571 -33.05 -6.31 -0.38
C LYS A 571 -33.84 -6.89 -1.54
N GLY A 572 -34.04 -8.21 -1.59
CA GLY A 572 -34.78 -8.87 -2.67
C GLY A 572 -34.11 -8.77 -4.04
N ALA A 573 -32.78 -8.58 -4.06
CA ALA A 573 -32.01 -8.39 -5.29
C ALA A 573 -32.02 -9.65 -6.17
N LYS A 574 -32.22 -9.47 -7.49
CA LYS A 574 -32.28 -10.56 -8.47
C LYS A 574 -31.32 -10.38 -9.65
N SER A 575 -30.81 -9.17 -9.86
CA SER A 575 -29.91 -8.82 -10.95
C SER A 575 -28.70 -8.03 -10.48
N PHE A 576 -27.52 -8.40 -10.99
CA PHE A 576 -26.23 -7.90 -10.53
C PHE A 576 -25.38 -7.39 -11.70
N PHE A 577 -24.72 -6.26 -11.53
CA PHE A 577 -23.64 -5.82 -12.40
C PHE A 577 -22.33 -5.85 -11.62
N LEU A 578 -21.35 -6.60 -12.11
CA LEU A 578 -20.07 -6.81 -11.43
C LEU A 578 -19.03 -5.81 -11.97
N VAL A 579 -18.30 -5.14 -11.09
CA VAL A 579 -17.21 -4.23 -11.48
C VAL A 579 -16.00 -4.53 -10.60
N GLY A 580 -14.82 -4.65 -11.20
CA GLY A 580 -13.57 -4.89 -10.46
C GLY A 580 -12.37 -4.18 -11.04
N SER A 581 -11.29 -4.08 -10.26
CA SER A 581 -9.97 -3.74 -10.80
C SER A 581 -9.35 -4.95 -11.51
N ASP A 582 -8.61 -4.74 -12.59
CA ASP A 582 -8.12 -5.82 -13.45
C ASP A 582 -6.85 -6.49 -12.90
N TYR A 583 -7.00 -7.30 -11.85
CA TYR A 583 -5.97 -8.20 -11.34
C TYR A 583 -6.59 -9.43 -10.65
N ILE A 584 -5.76 -10.31 -10.08
CA ILE A 584 -6.18 -11.64 -9.61
C ILE A 584 -7.33 -11.62 -8.60
N TRP A 585 -7.30 -10.71 -7.61
CA TRP A 585 -8.31 -10.72 -6.54
C TRP A 585 -9.72 -10.39 -7.06
N PRO A 586 -9.97 -9.28 -7.79
CA PRO A 586 -11.30 -9.01 -8.32
C PRO A 586 -11.77 -10.02 -9.35
N ARG A 587 -10.88 -10.53 -10.21
CA ARG A 587 -11.24 -11.56 -11.19
C ARG A 587 -11.71 -12.85 -10.51
N ALA A 588 -10.94 -13.37 -9.56
CA ALA A 588 -11.33 -14.56 -8.81
C ALA A 588 -12.59 -14.31 -7.96
N SER A 589 -12.67 -13.16 -7.30
CA SER A 589 -13.81 -12.78 -6.47
C SER A 589 -15.11 -12.62 -7.28
N ASN A 590 -15.05 -12.02 -8.47
CA ASN A 590 -16.21 -11.91 -9.36
C ASN A 590 -16.59 -13.25 -9.99
N ALA A 591 -15.64 -14.14 -10.28
CA ALA A 591 -15.94 -15.50 -10.72
C ALA A 591 -16.70 -16.28 -9.63
N ILE A 592 -16.26 -16.18 -8.37
CA ILE A 592 -16.97 -16.74 -7.21
C ILE A 592 -18.35 -16.09 -7.06
N ALA A 593 -18.43 -14.75 -7.10
CA ALA A 593 -19.66 -14.01 -6.96
C ALA A 593 -20.69 -14.40 -8.03
N ARG A 594 -20.28 -14.41 -9.32
CA ARG A 594 -21.12 -14.79 -10.46
C ARG A 594 -21.71 -16.17 -10.26
N ARG A 595 -20.87 -17.16 -9.97
CA ARG A 595 -21.33 -18.55 -9.80
C ARG A 595 -22.29 -18.68 -8.63
N HIS A 596 -22.03 -17.98 -7.51
CA HIS A 596 -22.95 -17.95 -6.37
C HIS A 596 -24.29 -17.29 -6.72
N ILE A 597 -24.26 -16.14 -7.40
CA ILE A 597 -25.46 -15.42 -7.87
C ILE A 597 -26.31 -16.31 -8.77
N GLU A 598 -25.71 -16.94 -9.77
CA GLU A 598 -26.41 -17.79 -10.74
C GLU A 598 -26.95 -19.07 -10.09
N ALA A 599 -26.20 -19.69 -9.16
CA ALA A 599 -26.66 -20.86 -8.41
C ALA A 599 -27.89 -20.57 -7.53
N LYS A 600 -28.10 -19.32 -7.11
CA LYS A 600 -29.27 -18.87 -6.35
C LYS A 600 -30.44 -18.43 -7.25
N GLY A 601 -30.34 -18.62 -8.56
CA GLY A 601 -31.38 -18.23 -9.54
C GLY A 601 -31.44 -16.74 -9.85
N CYS A 602 -30.43 -15.97 -9.44
CA CYS A 602 -30.26 -14.57 -9.82
C CYS A 602 -29.46 -14.46 -11.14
N ARG A 603 -29.36 -13.26 -11.71
CA ARG A 603 -28.69 -13.03 -13.01
C ARG A 603 -27.60 -11.98 -12.90
N VAL A 604 -26.45 -12.25 -13.52
CA VAL A 604 -25.44 -11.22 -13.77
C VAL A 604 -25.73 -10.57 -15.13
N VAL A 605 -26.08 -9.28 -15.12
CA VAL A 605 -26.51 -8.52 -16.31
C VAL A 605 -25.36 -7.73 -16.96
N GLY A 606 -24.19 -7.72 -16.34
CA GLY A 606 -22.97 -7.15 -16.88
C GLY A 606 -21.78 -7.40 -15.96
N GLU A 607 -20.58 -7.39 -16.53
CA GLU A 607 -19.31 -7.54 -15.81
C GLU A 607 -18.24 -6.74 -16.55
N ASP A 608 -17.53 -5.88 -15.84
CA ASP A 608 -16.49 -5.01 -16.38
C ASP A 608 -15.30 -4.88 -15.45
N TYR A 609 -14.14 -4.59 -16.04
CA TYR A 609 -12.89 -4.37 -15.32
C TYR A 609 -12.21 -3.08 -15.78
N ALA A 610 -11.55 -2.41 -14.84
CA ALA A 610 -10.69 -1.26 -15.09
C ALA A 610 -9.27 -1.57 -14.60
N GLU A 611 -8.25 -1.10 -15.31
CA GLU A 611 -6.86 -1.29 -14.90
C GLU A 611 -6.59 -0.67 -13.51
N LEU A 612 -5.64 -1.23 -12.76
CA LEU A 612 -5.26 -0.70 -11.47
C LEU A 612 -4.67 0.71 -11.63
N GLY A 613 -5.28 1.70 -10.98
CA GLY A 613 -4.89 3.10 -11.12
C GLY A 613 -5.61 3.84 -12.25
N ASP A 614 -6.45 3.18 -13.05
CA ASP A 614 -7.28 3.88 -14.04
C ASP A 614 -8.28 4.81 -13.32
N THR A 615 -8.57 5.93 -13.96
CA THR A 615 -9.49 6.96 -13.50
C THR A 615 -10.65 7.17 -14.46
N ARG A 616 -10.71 6.44 -15.59
CA ARG A 616 -11.76 6.56 -16.61
C ARG A 616 -12.80 5.45 -16.43
N PHE A 617 -13.97 5.80 -15.92
CA PHE A 617 -15.07 4.86 -15.64
C PHE A 617 -16.33 5.17 -16.46
N GLU A 618 -16.31 6.15 -17.35
CA GLU A 618 -17.49 6.66 -18.05
C GLU A 618 -18.19 5.57 -18.85
N SER A 619 -17.41 4.70 -19.51
CA SER A 619 -17.94 3.60 -20.31
C SER A 619 -18.59 2.51 -19.44
N ILE A 620 -17.96 2.16 -18.31
CA ILE A 620 -18.48 1.19 -17.32
C ILE A 620 -19.78 1.75 -16.72
N VAL A 621 -19.76 3.01 -16.28
CA VAL A 621 -20.92 3.70 -15.70
C VAL A 621 -22.08 3.78 -16.70
N ALA A 622 -21.80 4.05 -17.98
CA ALA A 622 -22.82 4.02 -19.03
C ALA A 622 -23.46 2.63 -19.20
N ARG A 623 -22.66 1.55 -19.13
CA ARG A 623 -23.15 0.17 -19.20
C ARG A 623 -23.98 -0.21 -17.97
N ILE A 624 -23.57 0.20 -16.77
CA ILE A 624 -24.37 0.04 -15.54
C ILE A 624 -25.76 0.68 -15.71
N LYS A 625 -25.81 1.94 -16.21
CA LYS A 625 -27.08 2.65 -16.45
C LYS A 625 -27.96 1.97 -17.49
N ALA A 626 -27.36 1.42 -18.54
CA ALA A 626 -28.08 0.70 -19.58
C ALA A 626 -28.67 -0.61 -19.05
N ALA A 627 -27.90 -1.36 -18.25
CA ALA A 627 -28.27 -2.65 -17.70
C ALA A 627 -29.32 -2.57 -16.58
N LYS A 628 -29.36 -1.46 -15.81
CA LYS A 628 -30.29 -1.25 -14.68
C LYS A 628 -30.33 -2.44 -13.69
N PRO A 629 -29.19 -2.85 -13.12
CA PRO A 629 -29.16 -3.95 -12.16
C PRO A 629 -29.85 -3.55 -10.85
N ASP A 630 -30.39 -4.55 -10.12
CA ASP A 630 -30.82 -4.33 -8.73
C ASP A 630 -29.62 -3.95 -7.86
N VAL A 631 -28.47 -4.60 -8.08
CA VAL A 631 -27.22 -4.39 -7.32
C VAL A 631 -26.04 -4.13 -8.25
N VAL A 632 -25.33 -3.04 -8.01
CA VAL A 632 -23.95 -2.87 -8.49
C VAL A 632 -23.03 -3.50 -7.45
N TYR A 633 -22.36 -4.60 -7.80
CA TYR A 633 -21.36 -5.22 -6.94
C TYR A 633 -19.98 -4.74 -7.37
N ALA A 634 -19.34 -3.94 -6.52
CA ALA A 634 -18.14 -3.20 -6.85
C ALA A 634 -16.96 -3.62 -5.97
N ILE A 635 -15.89 -4.10 -6.61
CA ILE A 635 -14.62 -4.48 -5.99
C ILE A 635 -13.44 -3.82 -6.71
N VAL A 636 -13.58 -2.51 -6.96
CA VAL A 636 -12.53 -1.61 -7.43
C VAL A 636 -11.63 -1.25 -6.25
N VAL A 637 -10.31 -1.09 -6.44
CA VAL A 637 -9.35 -0.87 -5.33
C VAL A 637 -8.42 0.32 -5.57
N GLY A 638 -7.76 0.78 -4.50
CA GLY A 638 -6.76 1.84 -4.54
C GLY A 638 -7.33 3.18 -5.01
N GLY A 639 -6.49 4.01 -5.63
CA GLY A 639 -6.89 5.33 -6.13
C GLY A 639 -8.06 5.31 -7.13
N SER A 640 -8.25 4.20 -7.86
CA SER A 640 -9.35 4.03 -8.82
C SER A 640 -10.74 4.09 -8.18
N ASN A 641 -10.87 3.74 -6.89
CA ASN A 641 -12.12 3.87 -6.15
C ASN A 641 -12.63 5.31 -6.18
N VAL A 642 -11.75 6.28 -5.94
CA VAL A 642 -12.13 7.70 -5.87
C VAL A 642 -12.77 8.16 -7.18
N ALA A 643 -12.19 7.77 -8.31
CA ALA A 643 -12.71 8.10 -9.62
C ALA A 643 -14.06 7.42 -9.90
N PHE A 644 -14.16 6.11 -9.61
CA PHE A 644 -15.38 5.33 -9.85
C PHE A 644 -16.60 5.92 -9.12
N TYR A 645 -16.52 6.15 -7.81
CA TYR A 645 -17.64 6.69 -7.03
C TYR A 645 -18.03 8.12 -7.43
N LYS A 646 -17.03 8.97 -7.73
CA LYS A 646 -17.30 10.33 -8.24
C LYS A 646 -18.03 10.30 -9.58
N GLN A 647 -17.67 9.38 -10.47
CA GLN A 647 -18.32 9.25 -11.78
C GLN A 647 -19.70 8.60 -11.72
N LEU A 648 -19.94 7.67 -10.80
CA LEU A 648 -21.30 7.17 -10.52
C LEU A 648 -22.24 8.34 -10.17
N LYS A 649 -21.83 9.18 -9.22
CA LYS A 649 -22.61 10.36 -8.81
C LYS A 649 -22.77 11.37 -9.95
N ALA A 650 -21.70 11.67 -10.69
CA ALA A 650 -21.76 12.56 -11.84
C ALA A 650 -22.72 12.07 -12.94
N ALA A 651 -22.85 10.76 -13.09
CA ALA A 651 -23.80 10.14 -14.02
C ALA A 651 -25.24 10.04 -13.47
N GLY A 652 -25.50 10.53 -12.26
CA GLY A 652 -26.81 10.54 -11.59
C GLY A 652 -27.19 9.22 -10.91
N ILE A 653 -26.22 8.34 -10.63
CA ILE A 653 -26.44 7.14 -9.83
C ILE A 653 -26.28 7.50 -8.35
N GLU A 654 -27.40 7.69 -7.68
CA GLU A 654 -27.45 7.98 -6.24
C GLU A 654 -27.60 6.68 -5.44
N LEU A 655 -26.70 6.43 -4.48
CA LEU A 655 -26.60 5.15 -3.77
C LEU A 655 -27.66 4.96 -2.66
N ASP A 656 -28.45 6.01 -2.38
CA ASP A 656 -29.69 5.88 -1.60
C ASP A 656 -30.84 5.23 -2.41
N ARG A 657 -30.70 5.14 -3.75
CA ARG A 657 -31.70 4.55 -4.66
C ARG A 657 -31.18 3.31 -5.37
N GLN A 658 -29.97 3.38 -5.92
CA GLN A 658 -29.29 2.23 -6.51
C GLN A 658 -28.58 1.47 -5.40
N ILE A 659 -28.87 0.18 -5.24
CA ILE A 659 -28.11 -0.64 -4.29
C ILE A 659 -26.72 -0.83 -4.88
N LEU A 660 -25.71 -0.42 -4.11
CA LEU A 660 -24.32 -0.75 -4.35
C LEU A 660 -23.80 -1.53 -3.15
N MET A 661 -23.19 -2.69 -3.42
CA MET A 661 -22.49 -3.47 -2.41
C MET A 661 -21.01 -3.59 -2.80
N THR A 662 -20.13 -3.38 -1.83
CA THR A 662 -18.69 -3.44 -2.04
C THR A 662 -17.99 -4.24 -0.95
N ASN A 663 -16.91 -4.91 -1.33
CA ASN A 663 -16.01 -5.59 -0.41
C ASN A 663 -14.64 -4.90 -0.33
N SER A 664 -14.44 -3.82 -1.08
CA SER A 664 -13.15 -3.14 -1.25
C SER A 664 -13.09 -1.74 -0.65
N VAL A 665 -14.16 -1.28 0.00
CA VAL A 665 -14.22 0.06 0.59
C VAL A 665 -14.56 -0.01 2.07
N THR A 666 -13.60 0.44 2.86
CA THR A 666 -13.71 0.65 4.31
C THR A 666 -13.60 2.13 4.65
N GLU A 667 -13.59 2.49 5.93
CA GLU A 667 -13.37 3.87 6.37
C GLU A 667 -12.08 4.47 5.79
N ASP A 668 -11.03 3.65 5.59
CA ASP A 668 -9.76 4.06 4.99
C ASP A 668 -9.94 4.62 3.56
N GLU A 669 -10.61 3.87 2.68
CA GLU A 669 -10.90 4.32 1.30
C GLU A 669 -11.89 5.50 1.26
N MET A 670 -12.81 5.58 2.23
CA MET A 670 -13.78 6.68 2.30
C MET A 670 -13.11 8.04 2.49
N MET A 671 -11.91 8.11 3.09
CA MET A 671 -11.15 9.36 3.17
C MET A 671 -10.82 9.93 1.79
N GLY A 672 -10.45 9.07 0.83
CA GLY A 672 -10.15 9.47 -0.54
C GLY A 672 -11.41 9.71 -1.38
N ILE A 673 -12.41 8.84 -1.24
CA ILE A 673 -13.66 8.92 -2.00
C ILE A 673 -14.46 10.16 -1.60
N GLY A 674 -14.55 10.43 -0.30
CA GLY A 674 -15.44 11.41 0.32
C GLY A 674 -16.83 10.83 0.61
N GLY A 675 -17.30 10.98 1.85
CA GLY A 675 -18.56 10.37 2.31
C GLY A 675 -19.78 10.73 1.46
N ASP A 676 -19.83 11.93 0.88
CA ASP A 676 -20.91 12.37 -0.01
C ASP A 676 -21.04 11.57 -1.31
N TYR A 677 -19.99 10.89 -1.75
CA TYR A 677 -19.98 10.11 -2.99
C TYR A 677 -20.36 8.63 -2.78
N ILE A 678 -20.33 8.16 -1.54
CA ILE A 678 -20.56 6.75 -1.21
C ILE A 678 -21.71 6.52 -0.21
N ALA A 679 -22.18 7.57 0.47
CA ALA A 679 -23.29 7.47 1.41
C ALA A 679 -24.48 6.70 0.81
N GLY A 680 -24.95 5.68 1.53
CA GLY A 680 -25.98 4.75 1.07
C GLY A 680 -25.47 3.39 0.61
N ALA A 681 -24.20 3.27 0.19
CA ALA A 681 -23.58 2.00 -0.18
C ALA A 681 -23.49 1.03 0.99
N PHE A 682 -23.47 -0.27 0.68
CA PHE A 682 -23.29 -1.34 1.67
C PHE A 682 -21.88 -1.95 1.55
N THR A 683 -21.22 -2.13 2.69
CA THR A 683 -19.94 -2.85 2.78
C THR A 683 -20.12 -4.13 3.58
N CYS A 684 -19.58 -5.24 3.09
CA CYS A 684 -19.44 -6.48 3.85
C CYS A 684 -18.04 -6.58 4.45
N ALA A 685 -17.96 -6.58 5.79
CA ALA A 685 -16.71 -6.57 6.53
C ALA A 685 -16.89 -7.33 7.86
N LYS A 686 -15.83 -7.51 8.64
CA LYS A 686 -15.94 -8.06 10.00
C LYS A 686 -15.73 -6.98 11.04
N TYR A 687 -15.29 -5.79 10.68
CA TYR A 687 -15.07 -4.68 11.58
C TYR A 687 -15.55 -3.38 10.95
N PHE A 688 -16.10 -2.51 11.81
CA PHE A 688 -16.37 -1.10 11.52
C PHE A 688 -15.93 -0.31 12.75
N GLN A 689 -15.37 0.88 12.55
CA GLN A 689 -14.94 1.76 13.63
C GLN A 689 -16.09 2.12 14.58
N SER A 690 -17.32 2.15 14.06
CA SER A 690 -18.54 2.49 14.79
C SER A 690 -19.04 1.41 15.75
N LEU A 691 -18.38 0.24 15.86
CA LEU A 691 -18.81 -0.82 16.77
C LEU A 691 -18.83 -0.36 18.23
N GLU A 692 -19.94 -0.59 18.93
CA GLU A 692 -20.13 -0.15 20.31
C GLU A 692 -19.57 -1.11 21.37
N LEU A 693 -18.45 -1.75 21.08
CA LEU A 693 -17.77 -2.66 22.01
C LEU A 693 -16.77 -1.90 22.90
N PRO A 694 -16.63 -2.25 24.20
CA PRO A 694 -15.67 -1.59 25.09
C PRO A 694 -14.22 -1.66 24.58
N ALA A 695 -13.79 -2.83 24.08
CA ALA A 695 -12.46 -3.00 23.49
C ALA A 695 -12.27 -2.10 22.26
N ASN A 696 -13.30 -1.98 21.42
CA ASN A 696 -13.26 -1.10 20.27
C ASN A 696 -13.13 0.38 20.65
N ARG A 697 -13.94 0.87 21.59
CA ARG A 697 -13.84 2.27 22.04
C ARG A 697 -12.44 2.62 22.57
N ALA A 698 -11.81 1.69 23.30
CA ALA A 698 -10.44 1.88 23.77
C ALA A 698 -9.43 1.90 22.60
N PHE A 699 -9.56 0.97 21.66
CA PHE A 699 -8.71 0.92 20.47
C PHE A 699 -8.81 2.20 19.64
N VAL A 700 -10.03 2.65 19.32
CA VAL A 700 -10.28 3.88 18.56
C VAL A 700 -9.70 5.10 19.28
N ALA A 701 -9.91 5.21 20.60
CA ALA A 701 -9.41 6.34 21.38
C ALA A 701 -7.88 6.44 21.36
N VAL A 702 -7.18 5.31 21.53
CA VAL A 702 -5.72 5.28 21.51
C VAL A 702 -5.18 5.52 20.10
N PHE A 703 -5.78 4.92 19.08
CA PHE A 703 -5.36 5.12 17.69
C PHE A 703 -5.47 6.59 17.26
N LYS A 704 -6.59 7.25 17.58
CA LYS A 704 -6.79 8.69 17.31
C LYS A 704 -5.86 9.58 18.13
N ALA A 705 -5.52 9.17 19.36
CA ALA A 705 -4.55 9.91 20.17
C ALA A 705 -3.15 9.92 19.55
N MET A 706 -2.75 8.85 18.84
CA MET A 706 -1.44 8.77 18.19
C MET A 706 -1.41 9.40 16.79
N TRP A 707 -2.46 9.21 16.01
CA TRP A 707 -2.47 9.56 14.57
C TRP A 707 -3.38 10.74 14.22
N GLY A 708 -4.04 11.34 15.20
CA GLY A 708 -4.91 12.51 15.03
C GLY A 708 -6.40 12.18 15.10
N ALA A 709 -7.21 13.19 15.41
CA ALA A 709 -8.66 13.00 15.61
C ALA A 709 -9.39 12.55 14.33
N ASP A 710 -8.86 12.92 13.16
CA ASP A 710 -9.43 12.61 11.85
C ASP A 710 -8.96 11.26 11.30
N SER A 711 -8.04 10.57 11.99
CA SER A 711 -7.64 9.22 11.58
C SER A 711 -8.83 8.25 11.69
N VAL A 712 -8.85 7.31 10.76
CA VAL A 712 -9.90 6.29 10.65
C VAL A 712 -9.30 4.90 10.78
N ILE A 713 -10.17 3.95 11.10
CA ILE A 713 -9.81 2.54 11.22
C ILE A 713 -10.83 1.76 10.40
N GLY A 714 -10.43 1.31 9.21
CA GLY A 714 -11.21 0.36 8.43
C GLY A 714 -10.98 -1.09 8.87
N ASP A 715 -11.66 -2.01 8.17
CA ASP A 715 -11.58 -3.45 8.43
C ASP A 715 -10.14 -3.97 8.33
N VAL A 716 -9.39 -3.60 7.29
CA VAL A 716 -8.03 -4.08 7.08
C VAL A 716 -7.05 -3.49 8.11
N THR A 717 -7.21 -2.21 8.45
CA THR A 717 -6.47 -1.56 9.53
C THR A 717 -6.68 -2.28 10.87
N HIS A 718 -7.91 -2.66 11.20
CA HIS A 718 -8.18 -3.50 12.37
C HIS A 718 -7.51 -4.88 12.28
N ASN A 719 -7.46 -5.50 11.10
CA ASN A 719 -6.87 -6.83 10.93
C ASN A 719 -5.36 -6.81 11.09
N ALA A 720 -4.72 -5.73 10.61
CA ALA A 720 -3.30 -5.46 10.82
C ALA A 720 -2.98 -5.33 12.31
N TYR A 721 -3.85 -4.69 13.11
CA TYR A 721 -3.75 -4.64 14.56
C TYR A 721 -3.80 -6.05 15.21
N LEU A 722 -4.57 -6.99 14.67
CA LEU A 722 -4.66 -8.35 15.21
C LEU A 722 -3.37 -9.16 15.03
N GLY A 723 -2.64 -8.95 13.93
CA GLY A 723 -1.47 -9.74 13.56
C GLY A 723 -0.44 -9.86 14.68
N PRO A 724 0.13 -8.75 15.19
CA PRO A 724 1.13 -8.78 16.26
C PRO A 724 0.63 -9.43 17.56
N TRP A 725 -0.65 -9.24 17.93
CA TRP A 725 -1.24 -9.85 19.12
C TRP A 725 -1.38 -11.36 18.98
N LEU A 726 -1.89 -11.84 17.84
CA LEU A 726 -2.01 -13.27 17.56
C LEU A 726 -0.64 -13.94 17.47
N TRP A 727 0.36 -13.26 16.90
CA TRP A 727 1.74 -13.73 16.89
C TRP A 727 2.33 -13.86 18.29
N LYS A 728 2.19 -12.83 19.14
CA LYS A 728 2.62 -12.88 20.55
C LYS A 728 2.02 -14.09 21.26
N LEU A 729 0.70 -14.27 21.16
CA LEU A 729 0.00 -15.38 21.81
C LEU A 729 0.49 -16.75 21.30
N ALA A 730 0.79 -16.85 20.00
CA ALA A 730 1.32 -18.08 19.41
C ALA A 730 2.74 -18.39 19.88
N VAL A 731 3.62 -17.38 19.94
CA VAL A 731 4.97 -17.51 20.47
C VAL A 731 4.96 -17.91 21.95
N GLU A 732 4.09 -17.29 22.75
CA GLU A 732 3.97 -17.58 24.18
C GLU A 732 3.43 -19.00 24.43
N LYS A 733 2.41 -19.41 23.68
CA LYS A 733 1.90 -20.79 23.73
C LYS A 733 2.93 -21.81 23.26
N ALA A 734 3.73 -21.48 22.24
CA ALA A 734 4.82 -22.34 21.75
C ALA A 734 6.03 -22.39 22.70
N GLY A 735 6.18 -21.37 23.55
CA GLY A 735 7.39 -21.11 24.33
C GLY A 735 8.63 -20.92 23.44
N SER A 736 8.46 -20.41 22.21
CA SER A 736 9.54 -20.33 21.22
C SER A 736 9.21 -19.37 20.08
N PHE A 737 10.25 -18.73 19.54
CA PHE A 737 10.22 -17.93 18.31
C PHE A 737 10.46 -18.77 17.04
N ASP A 738 10.74 -20.07 17.16
CA ASP A 738 10.94 -20.95 16.01
C ASP A 738 9.63 -21.06 15.22
N VAL A 739 9.64 -20.60 13.96
CA VAL A 739 8.45 -20.49 13.11
C VAL A 739 7.62 -21.78 13.06
N ALA A 740 8.26 -22.94 12.93
CA ALA A 740 7.55 -24.23 12.93
C ALA A 740 6.77 -24.50 14.24
N ARG A 741 7.31 -24.10 15.40
CA ARG A 741 6.63 -24.24 16.69
C ARG A 741 5.51 -23.23 16.85
N VAL A 742 5.72 -21.99 16.38
CA VAL A 742 4.69 -20.94 16.37
C VAL A 742 3.51 -21.36 15.50
N ILE A 743 3.77 -21.89 14.30
CA ILE A 743 2.75 -22.45 13.40
C ILE A 743 1.96 -23.55 14.10
N ALA A 744 2.64 -24.55 14.68
CA ALA A 744 1.97 -25.65 15.36
C ALA A 744 1.13 -25.20 16.58
N ALA A 745 1.52 -24.12 17.25
CA ALA A 745 0.79 -23.56 18.38
C ALA A 745 -0.40 -22.67 17.96
N SER A 746 -0.42 -22.17 16.71
CA SER A 746 -1.36 -21.16 16.24
C SER A 746 -2.84 -21.58 16.29
N PRO A 747 -3.23 -22.81 15.89
CA PRO A 747 -4.63 -23.23 15.95
C PRO A 747 -5.25 -23.11 17.35
N GLY A 748 -6.49 -22.62 17.39
CA GLY A 748 -7.27 -22.45 18.61
C GLY A 748 -6.92 -21.23 19.45
N ILE A 749 -5.95 -20.40 19.05
CA ILE A 749 -5.64 -19.15 19.75
C ILE A 749 -6.79 -18.15 19.61
N GLU A 750 -7.19 -17.58 20.73
CA GLU A 750 -8.19 -16.53 20.84
C GLU A 750 -7.56 -15.24 21.35
N PHE A 751 -8.03 -14.09 20.88
CA PHE A 751 -7.62 -12.79 21.40
C PHE A 751 -8.79 -12.12 22.12
N ALA A 752 -8.81 -12.24 23.45
CA ALA A 752 -9.88 -11.70 24.28
C ALA A 752 -10.03 -10.15 24.19
N GLY A 753 -8.95 -9.45 23.83
CA GLY A 753 -8.93 -8.00 23.65
C GLY A 753 -9.28 -7.52 22.24
N ALA A 754 -9.72 -8.41 21.34
CA ALA A 754 -10.00 -8.07 19.94
C ALA A 754 -11.08 -6.97 19.81
N PRO A 755 -10.80 -5.86 19.09
CA PRO A 755 -11.76 -4.76 18.95
C PRO A 755 -13.07 -5.19 18.27
N ALA A 756 -13.04 -6.11 17.31
CA ALA A 756 -14.24 -6.65 16.64
C ALA A 756 -15.05 -7.67 17.46
N GLY A 757 -14.61 -8.00 18.69
CA GLY A 757 -15.18 -9.05 19.53
C GLY A 757 -14.51 -10.41 19.32
N PRO A 758 -15.14 -11.52 19.77
CA PRO A 758 -14.52 -12.85 19.76
C PRO A 758 -14.04 -13.28 18.37
N LEU A 759 -12.84 -13.86 18.34
CA LEU A 759 -12.23 -14.47 17.17
C LEU A 759 -11.27 -15.59 17.58
N ARG A 760 -11.01 -16.52 16.65
CA ARG A 760 -10.10 -17.65 16.90
C ARG A 760 -9.38 -18.09 15.64
N ILE A 761 -8.11 -18.48 15.75
CA ILE A 761 -7.37 -19.10 14.64
C ILE A 761 -7.90 -20.53 14.40
N HIS A 762 -8.34 -20.82 13.18
CA HIS A 762 -8.74 -22.14 12.72
C HIS A 762 -7.53 -23.00 12.32
N GLU A 763 -7.73 -24.31 12.17
CA GLU A 763 -6.67 -25.25 11.77
C GLU A 763 -6.09 -24.96 10.38
N ASN A 764 -6.88 -24.33 9.50
CA ASN A 764 -6.43 -23.87 8.18
C ASN A 764 -5.74 -22.49 8.21
N HIS A 765 -5.39 -21.98 9.39
CA HIS A 765 -4.72 -20.69 9.62
C HIS A 765 -5.52 -19.43 9.30
N HIS A 766 -6.82 -19.54 9.01
CA HIS A 766 -7.73 -18.41 8.89
C HIS A 766 -8.44 -18.12 10.23
N LEU A 767 -9.21 -17.04 10.31
CA LEU A 767 -9.93 -16.68 11.54
C LEU A 767 -11.41 -17.07 11.49
N TRP A 768 -11.90 -17.65 12.59
CA TRP A 768 -13.31 -17.60 12.96
C TRP A 768 -13.69 -16.16 13.29
N THR A 769 -14.65 -15.59 12.55
CA THR A 769 -15.03 -14.18 12.71
C THR A 769 -16.53 -13.99 12.57
N ARG A 770 -17.06 -12.86 13.07
CA ARG A 770 -18.42 -12.42 12.73
C ARG A 770 -18.38 -11.64 11.42
N THR A 771 -19.40 -11.83 10.59
CA THR A 771 -19.61 -11.00 9.40
C THR A 771 -20.64 -9.92 9.69
N ARG A 772 -20.39 -8.72 9.18
CA ARG A 772 -21.19 -7.52 9.38
C ARG A 772 -21.45 -6.82 8.05
N ILE A 773 -22.62 -6.21 7.94
CA ILE A 773 -22.94 -5.30 6.84
C ILE A 773 -23.06 -3.90 7.39
N GLY A 774 -22.27 -2.98 6.84
CA GLY A 774 -22.29 -1.56 7.16
C GLY A 774 -22.97 -0.77 6.04
N ARG A 775 -23.77 0.24 6.39
CA ARG A 775 -24.26 1.24 5.43
C ARG A 775 -23.42 2.51 5.57
N ALA A 776 -22.79 2.93 4.48
CA ALA A 776 -21.92 4.10 4.46
C ALA A 776 -22.69 5.39 4.78
N ARG A 777 -22.10 6.24 5.62
CA ARG A 777 -22.60 7.55 6.01
C ARG A 777 -21.80 8.68 5.36
N ARG A 778 -22.36 9.89 5.39
CA ARG A 778 -21.71 11.10 4.85
C ARG A 778 -20.48 11.54 5.66
N ASP A 779 -20.41 11.17 6.94
CA ASP A 779 -19.30 11.51 7.84
C ASP A 779 -18.09 10.56 7.74
N GLY A 780 -18.06 9.66 6.75
CA GLY A 780 -16.94 8.73 6.57
C GLY A 780 -16.99 7.52 7.49
N GLN A 781 -18.17 7.18 8.04
CA GLN A 781 -18.37 6.03 8.93
C GLN A 781 -19.48 5.10 8.42
N PHE A 782 -19.70 3.98 9.09
CA PHE A 782 -20.76 3.03 8.76
C PHE A 782 -21.78 2.87 9.88
N ASP A 783 -23.05 2.75 9.51
CA ASP A 783 -24.07 2.20 10.39
C ASP A 783 -24.10 0.68 10.21
N VAL A 784 -23.85 -0.08 11.29
CA VAL A 784 -23.93 -1.54 11.24
C VAL A 784 -25.39 -1.97 11.16
N VAL A 785 -25.81 -2.49 10.01
CA VAL A 785 -27.20 -2.88 9.73
C VAL A 785 -27.44 -4.37 9.87
N PHE A 786 -26.37 -5.17 9.95
CA PHE A 786 -26.43 -6.61 10.15
C PHE A 786 -25.15 -7.12 10.79
N GLU A 787 -25.27 -8.14 11.64
CA GLU A 787 -24.16 -8.89 12.22
C GLU A 787 -24.60 -10.35 12.37
N THR A 788 -23.71 -11.31 12.06
CA THR A 788 -23.97 -12.72 12.35
C THR A 788 -23.95 -12.98 13.85
N ARG A 789 -24.90 -13.79 14.33
CA ARG A 789 -24.98 -14.20 15.74
C ARG A 789 -23.71 -14.94 16.19
N ASP A 790 -23.34 -15.93 15.39
CA ASP A 790 -22.23 -16.83 15.65
C ASP A 790 -21.02 -16.50 14.75
N LEU A 791 -19.85 -17.03 15.12
CA LEU A 791 -18.66 -16.95 14.28
C LEU A 791 -18.84 -17.83 13.06
N ILE A 792 -18.53 -17.31 11.88
CA ILE A 792 -18.48 -18.08 10.64
C ILE A 792 -17.13 -18.82 10.58
N GLU A 793 -17.21 -20.13 10.34
CA GLU A 793 -16.03 -20.96 10.06
C GLU A 793 -15.38 -20.55 8.73
N PRO A 794 -14.08 -20.25 8.70
CA PRO A 794 -13.42 -19.92 7.44
C PRO A 794 -13.24 -21.17 6.58
N ASN A 795 -13.70 -21.11 5.34
CA ASN A 795 -13.55 -22.20 4.37
C ASN A 795 -12.94 -21.65 3.07
N PRO A 796 -11.60 -21.58 2.94
CA PRO A 796 -10.96 -21.04 1.75
C PRO A 796 -11.20 -21.87 0.48
N PHE A 797 -11.71 -23.11 0.59
CA PHE A 797 -12.02 -23.97 -0.56
C PHE A 797 -13.49 -24.41 -0.55
N PRO A 798 -14.44 -23.47 -0.71
CA PRO A 798 -15.85 -23.81 -0.67
C PRO A 798 -16.23 -24.74 -1.82
N ASP A 799 -17.17 -25.64 -1.56
CA ASP A 799 -17.60 -26.63 -2.53
C ASP A 799 -18.17 -25.96 -3.79
N GLY A 800 -17.78 -26.47 -4.95
CA GLY A 800 -18.13 -25.89 -6.24
C GLY A 800 -17.28 -24.70 -6.67
N PHE A 801 -16.23 -24.33 -5.93
CA PHE A 801 -15.29 -23.28 -6.35
C PHE A 801 -13.85 -23.76 -6.49
N ARG A 802 -13.58 -25.04 -6.16
CA ARG A 802 -12.23 -25.61 -6.19
C ARG A 802 -11.60 -25.61 -7.58
N GLU A 803 -12.39 -25.76 -8.64
CA GLU A 803 -11.87 -25.66 -10.01
C GLU A 803 -11.38 -24.26 -10.39
N LEU A 804 -11.76 -23.20 -9.66
CA LEU A 804 -11.24 -21.85 -9.89
C LEU A 804 -9.83 -21.65 -9.31
N ALA A 805 -9.35 -22.61 -8.49
CA ALA A 805 -8.01 -22.61 -7.94
C ALA A 805 -6.96 -23.20 -8.90
N ALA A 806 -7.41 -23.92 -9.94
CA ALA A 806 -6.59 -24.52 -10.99
C ALA A 806 -6.49 -23.57 -12.19
#